data_AF-A0A0A7EHU0-F1
#
_entry.id   AF-A0A0A7EHU0-F1
#
_cell.length_a   1.000
_cell.length_b   1.000
_cell.length_c   1.000
_cell.angle_alpha   90.00
_cell.angle_beta   90.00
_cell.angle_gamma   90.00
#
_symmetry.space_group_name_H-M   'P 1'
#
loop_
_entity.id
_entity.type
_entity.pdbx_description
1 polymer ?
#
loop_
_entity_poly.entity_id
_entity_poly.type
_entity_poly.pdbx_seq_one_letter_code
_entity_poly.pdbx_strand_id
1 'polypeptide(L)'
;MAEDVLIKYQSLIEELKRDLGRPNFDAIFAKKTKTLSSSDRFLVKMEMNRLLQPINRFIDLRGQVTGEVRAYTYNGKQHFMDETAINVFEAGIRRYKRYTLAVYEAVMNTENNHKVMQRKAQERGELAPQPVATKSQEEKPTINWVSFASYESRSEERMNYSIKVKLFLNSGSEVEASTSDISVSGCKVKLYSRYQLAKGESLRMRLVGLEQDFEMGIKNGLEYEVVAVEKINAEHNYVRMKRTFNDENKTIDEFLKSFIHGNKRRYKVNLDNTLDAVIVKGYEQYYLPRVSSLFIFLSAKDARISPSLVLTNENNLNVARYFNDENRNSVLPQILNPSRVNQLQQSPGDVKQLNLFCFTHSNNGKLFFYSASELELNNTPNLRNLYWGFASQKPSFRIFNVQLMPCSSEDSFIPLSLPDSASSEVAKLNKPPSPRVQGIVKDAKYLLLITDITSISSTEQFKKISFDKSHVNHLKQYGHQKLRSYPSLEFVALDYINLRNETRYLYKTPIQLEQEEKGEIIGHTLDFSVNGLQIELASPTDYEKGDLLLVAFPELQKLSKKYQLNKLPYEVMAVSKTKTIVNLRSYKPTADTDHQGTRFFNQLIANNKSKLVASEESPKTPGLSTALRNMVTKNVCQFPFYLHKRGAHIKVGAIAKGVYPNTFHLLLSHIAGLVNQFDFKQLIKHDAFESMIAMPLKEMARHDAPLQFDLYIRLQPKERNMENAFISELLNSKEVSDRSNFVKASVAEDLFFAFRLYISRTGRPDTDYISKELSYISQYAQHKAKDLEEELWSVIGVGDAVDITQEVLTRYAIAPEVQTNLTKRKALWSKTAQYQLSNLFE
;
A
#
# COMPACT_ATOMS: atom_id res chain seq x y z
N MET A 1 -16.66 40.36 -3.01
CA MET A 1 -17.22 41.73 -3.11
C MET A 1 -17.92 42.17 -1.82
N ALA A 2 -19.02 41.53 -1.36
CA ALA A 2 -19.68 41.93 -0.10
C ALA A 2 -18.89 41.54 1.17
N GLU A 3 -18.30 40.33 1.20
CA GLU A 3 -17.49 39.87 2.34
C GLU A 3 -16.19 40.67 2.52
N ASP A 4 -15.53 41.06 1.43
CA ASP A 4 -14.31 41.88 1.46
C ASP A 4 -14.55 43.26 2.11
N VAL A 5 -15.75 43.82 1.91
CA VAL A 5 -16.16 45.11 2.51
C VAL A 5 -16.42 44.95 4.01
N LEU A 6 -17.04 43.84 4.45
CA LEU A 6 -17.26 43.58 5.88
C LEU A 6 -15.94 43.33 6.62
N ILE A 7 -15.00 42.61 6.00
CA ILE A 7 -13.64 42.39 6.53
C ILE A 7 -12.91 43.74 6.66
N LYS A 8 -13.00 44.61 5.63
CA LYS A 8 -12.39 45.94 5.64
C LYS A 8 -12.88 46.81 6.80
N TYR A 9 -14.14 46.70 7.20
CA TYR A 9 -14.73 47.51 8.28
C TYR A 9 -14.98 46.74 9.58
N GLN A 10 -14.29 45.61 9.80
CA GLN A 10 -14.47 44.75 10.98
C GLN A 10 -14.37 45.52 12.30
N SER A 11 -13.41 46.45 12.43
CA SER A 11 -13.22 47.25 13.64
C SER A 11 -14.42 48.16 13.95
N LEU A 12 -15.01 48.76 12.91
CA LEU A 12 -16.22 49.59 13.02
C LEU A 12 -17.45 48.74 13.36
N ILE A 13 -17.54 47.53 12.80
CA ILE A 13 -18.59 46.55 13.09
C ILE A 13 -18.56 46.13 14.56
N GLU A 14 -17.39 45.82 15.11
CA GLU A 14 -17.24 45.50 16.54
C GLU A 14 -17.60 46.68 17.45
N GLU A 15 -17.32 47.91 17.04
CA GLU A 15 -17.73 49.10 17.78
C GLU A 15 -19.25 49.30 17.75
N LEU A 16 -19.89 49.08 16.60
CA LEU A 16 -21.35 49.17 16.45
C LEU A 16 -22.08 48.05 17.22
N LYS A 17 -21.52 46.84 17.28
CA LYS A 17 -22.05 45.74 18.12
C LYS A 17 -22.21 46.13 19.59
N ARG A 18 -21.31 46.97 20.13
CA ARG A 18 -21.37 47.46 21.52
C ARG A 18 -22.53 48.39 21.80
N ASP A 19 -23.11 49.01 20.78
CA ASP A 19 -24.29 49.89 20.87
C ASP A 19 -25.57 49.23 20.29
N LEU A 20 -25.44 48.11 19.59
CA LEU A 20 -26.54 47.37 18.95
C LEU A 20 -27.61 46.97 19.97
N GLY A 21 -28.89 47.25 19.68
CA GLY A 21 -30.02 46.99 20.57
C GLY A 21 -30.34 48.09 21.59
N ARG A 22 -29.59 49.20 21.61
CA ARG A 22 -29.95 50.40 22.40
C ARG A 22 -30.99 51.26 21.65
N PRO A 23 -31.87 52.00 22.36
CA PRO A 23 -32.90 52.84 21.73
C PRO A 23 -32.34 53.92 20.78
N ASN A 24 -31.11 54.39 21.02
CA ASN A 24 -30.44 55.42 20.23
C ASN A 24 -29.49 54.86 19.15
N PHE A 25 -29.56 53.56 18.85
CA PHE A 25 -28.64 52.91 17.92
C PHE A 25 -28.66 53.52 16.51
N ASP A 26 -29.82 53.88 15.97
CA ASP A 26 -29.92 54.46 14.62
C ASP A 26 -29.17 55.81 14.50
N ALA A 27 -29.21 56.63 15.55
CA ALA A 27 -28.46 57.89 15.61
C ALA A 27 -26.94 57.64 15.72
N ILE A 28 -26.53 56.66 16.52
CA ILE A 28 -25.12 56.24 16.65
C ILE A 28 -24.61 55.67 15.33
N PHE A 29 -25.38 54.81 14.68
CA PHE A 29 -25.08 54.22 13.38
C PHE A 29 -24.90 55.32 12.34
N ALA A 30 -25.82 56.28 12.26
CA ALA A 30 -25.72 57.39 11.32
C ALA A 30 -24.49 58.27 11.55
N LYS A 31 -24.13 58.53 12.81
CA LYS A 31 -22.93 59.31 13.17
C LYS A 31 -21.63 58.57 12.81
N LYS A 32 -21.52 57.28 13.16
CA LYS A 32 -20.30 56.47 12.98
C LYS A 32 -20.08 56.00 11.54
N THR A 33 -21.13 56.00 10.70
CA THR A 33 -21.04 55.59 9.28
C THR A 33 -21.06 56.77 8.30
N LYS A 34 -20.91 58.02 8.76
CA LYS A 34 -21.03 59.23 7.94
C LYS A 34 -20.01 59.32 6.80
N THR A 35 -18.83 58.74 7.00
CA THR A 35 -17.71 58.75 6.04
C THR A 35 -17.74 57.56 5.08
N LEU A 36 -18.67 56.61 5.24
CA LEU A 36 -18.81 55.45 4.37
C LEU A 36 -19.58 55.81 3.09
N SER A 37 -19.26 55.13 2.00
CA SER A 37 -20.07 55.18 0.78
C SER A 37 -21.49 54.64 1.06
N SER A 38 -22.48 55.04 0.28
CA SER A 38 -23.86 54.55 0.43
C SER A 38 -23.95 53.02 0.34
N SER A 39 -23.11 52.41 -0.50
CA SER A 39 -23.04 50.95 -0.68
C SER A 39 -22.43 50.25 0.56
N ASP A 40 -21.28 50.74 1.05
CA ASP A 40 -20.62 50.19 2.24
C ASP A 40 -21.50 50.34 3.49
N ARG A 41 -22.12 51.52 3.65
CA ARG A 41 -23.05 51.80 4.75
C ARG A 41 -24.25 50.88 4.73
N PHE A 42 -24.77 50.53 3.55
CA PHE A 42 -25.86 49.56 3.41
C PHE A 42 -25.42 48.15 3.82
N LEU A 43 -24.23 47.70 3.39
CA LEU A 43 -23.70 46.38 3.78
C LEU A 43 -23.46 46.27 5.30
N VAL A 44 -22.88 47.31 5.92
CA VAL A 44 -22.71 47.35 7.38
C VAL A 44 -24.07 47.38 8.10
N LYS A 45 -25.09 48.07 7.54
CA LYS A 45 -26.46 48.05 8.09
C LYS A 45 -27.11 46.67 7.98
N MET A 46 -26.91 45.98 6.86
CA MET A 46 -27.38 44.61 6.67
C MET A 46 -26.75 43.66 7.68
N GLU A 47 -25.46 43.82 7.96
CA GLU A 47 -24.76 42.99 8.94
C GLU A 47 -25.29 43.20 10.38
N MET A 48 -25.56 44.45 10.76
CA MET A 48 -26.19 44.76 12.05
C MET A 48 -27.60 44.15 12.16
N ASN A 49 -28.36 44.18 11.06
CA ASN A 49 -29.68 43.54 11.00
C ASN A 49 -29.59 42.01 11.05
N ARG A 50 -28.59 41.40 10.38
CA ARG A 50 -28.30 39.95 10.42
C ARG A 50 -28.07 39.49 11.86
N LEU A 51 -27.28 40.24 12.63
CA LEU A 51 -26.97 39.93 14.03
C LEU A 51 -28.20 40.02 14.95
N LEU A 52 -29.17 40.88 14.63
CA LEU A 52 -30.43 41.01 15.37
C LEU A 52 -31.49 39.96 14.98
N GLN A 53 -31.24 39.14 13.96
CA GLN A 53 -32.20 38.10 13.56
C GLN A 53 -32.41 37.08 14.69
N PRO A 54 -33.67 36.75 15.01
CA PRO A 54 -33.98 35.71 15.99
C PRO A 54 -33.56 34.35 15.43
N ILE A 55 -32.98 33.50 16.29
CA ILE A 55 -32.50 32.18 15.90
C ILE A 55 -32.97 31.11 16.89
N ASN A 56 -32.88 29.86 16.46
CA ASN A 56 -33.40 28.70 17.18
C ASN A 56 -32.34 27.61 17.44
N ARG A 57 -31.04 27.94 17.33
CA ARG A 57 -29.91 27.01 17.42
C ARG A 57 -29.64 26.55 18.85
N PHE A 58 -29.37 25.27 19.03
CA PHE A 58 -28.89 24.73 20.30
C PHE A 58 -27.43 25.12 20.54
N ILE A 59 -27.06 25.30 21.81
CA ILE A 59 -25.68 25.59 22.23
C ILE A 59 -25.22 24.37 23.04
N ASP A 60 -24.11 23.77 22.64
CA ASP A 60 -23.49 22.66 23.36
C ASP A 60 -21.97 22.89 23.44
N LEU A 61 -21.51 23.26 24.64
CA LEU A 61 -20.12 23.60 24.92
C LEU A 61 -19.35 22.45 25.57
N ARG A 62 -19.94 21.25 25.71
CA ARG A 62 -19.27 20.10 26.33
C ARG A 62 -17.97 19.78 25.59
N GLY A 63 -16.84 19.87 26.30
CA GLY A 63 -15.50 19.65 25.75
C GLY A 63 -14.96 20.78 24.87
N GLN A 64 -15.64 21.93 24.80
CA GLN A 64 -15.21 23.12 24.04
C GLN A 64 -14.78 24.28 24.94
N VAL A 65 -15.08 24.22 26.23
CA VAL A 65 -14.73 25.23 27.24
C VAL A 65 -14.04 24.57 28.43
N THR A 66 -13.27 25.35 29.18
CA THR A 66 -12.58 24.88 30.40
C THR A 66 -13.50 24.78 31.62
N GLY A 67 -14.67 25.43 31.61
CA GLY A 67 -15.64 25.41 32.70
C GLY A 67 -16.52 24.15 32.74
N GLU A 68 -17.12 23.86 33.89
CA GLU A 68 -18.08 22.75 34.04
C GLU A 68 -19.39 23.07 33.29
N VAL A 69 -19.72 22.23 32.31
CA VAL A 69 -20.88 22.44 31.44
C VAL A 69 -22.11 21.75 32.00
N ARG A 70 -23.18 22.51 32.22
CA ARG A 70 -24.47 22.02 32.74
C ARG A 70 -25.61 22.27 31.77
N ALA A 71 -26.72 21.55 31.96
CA ALA A 71 -27.94 21.80 31.21
C ALA A 71 -28.57 23.14 31.65
N TYR A 72 -28.95 23.98 30.67
CA TYR A 72 -29.61 25.26 30.87
C TYR A 72 -30.81 25.37 29.91
N THR A 73 -32.01 25.57 30.46
CA THR A 73 -33.25 25.57 29.67
C THR A 73 -33.73 27.00 29.41
N TYR A 74 -33.98 27.34 28.14
CA TYR A 74 -34.55 28.63 27.72
C TYR A 74 -35.62 28.39 26.65
N ASN A 75 -36.82 28.97 26.83
CA ASN A 75 -37.99 28.77 25.95
C ASN A 75 -38.26 27.29 25.57
N GLY A 76 -38.20 26.39 26.56
CA GLY A 76 -38.44 24.95 26.36
C GLY A 76 -37.33 24.19 25.62
N LYS A 77 -36.19 24.83 25.33
CA LYS A 77 -35.02 24.21 24.72
C LYS A 77 -33.90 24.03 25.73
N GLN A 78 -33.27 22.87 25.72
CA GLN A 78 -32.14 22.56 26.58
C GLN A 78 -30.82 22.86 25.86
N HIS A 79 -30.02 23.74 26.44
CA HIS A 79 -28.66 24.07 26.03
C HIS A 79 -27.68 23.43 27.02
N PHE A 80 -26.44 23.19 26.60
CA PHE A 80 -25.35 22.74 27.47
C PHE A 80 -24.27 23.82 27.49
N MET A 81 -24.21 24.60 28.57
CA MET A 81 -23.34 25.77 28.71
C MET A 81 -22.66 25.76 30.08
N ASP A 82 -21.47 26.34 30.18
CA ASP A 82 -20.83 26.62 31.46
C ASP A 82 -21.33 27.96 32.04
N GLU A 83 -20.91 28.29 33.26
CA GLU A 83 -21.39 29.48 33.96
C GLU A 83 -21.05 30.79 33.21
N THR A 84 -19.87 30.89 32.61
CA THR A 84 -19.45 32.05 31.80
C THR A 84 -20.35 32.24 30.58
N ALA A 85 -20.62 31.16 29.84
CA ALA A 85 -21.50 31.18 28.69
C ALA A 85 -22.96 31.50 29.07
N ILE A 86 -23.45 30.98 30.20
CA ILE A 86 -24.79 31.31 30.72
C ILE A 86 -24.89 32.82 31.02
N ASN A 87 -23.89 33.40 31.67
CA ASN A 87 -23.87 34.83 31.98
C ASN A 87 -23.89 35.70 30.71
N VAL A 88 -23.10 35.33 29.70
CA VAL A 88 -23.09 36.02 28.39
C VAL A 88 -24.43 35.85 27.67
N PHE A 89 -25.01 34.65 27.71
CA PHE A 89 -26.31 34.35 27.13
C PHE A 89 -27.40 35.22 27.77
N GLU A 90 -27.50 35.25 29.09
CA GLU A 90 -28.50 36.04 29.82
C GLU A 90 -28.32 37.55 29.66
N ALA A 91 -27.08 38.03 29.61
CA ALA A 91 -26.79 39.43 29.31
C ALA A 91 -27.27 39.79 27.89
N GLY A 92 -27.04 38.89 26.93
CA GLY A 92 -27.55 39.00 25.56
C GLY A 92 -29.07 39.02 25.48
N ILE A 93 -29.76 38.12 26.19
CA ILE A 93 -31.22 38.08 26.25
C ILE A 93 -31.78 39.37 26.88
N ARG A 94 -31.18 39.86 27.98
CA ARG A 94 -31.59 41.12 28.61
C ARG A 94 -31.47 42.31 27.66
N ARG A 95 -30.42 42.31 26.84
CA ARG A 95 -30.08 43.37 25.88
C ARG A 95 -30.97 43.34 24.64
N TYR A 96 -31.12 42.20 23.97
CA TYR A 96 -31.85 42.08 22.70
C TYR A 96 -33.31 41.65 22.87
N LYS A 97 -33.73 41.35 24.12
CA LYS A 97 -35.07 40.88 24.51
C LYS A 97 -35.51 39.54 23.88
N ARG A 98 -34.65 38.90 23.10
CA ARG A 98 -34.88 37.62 22.42
C ARG A 98 -33.56 36.94 22.10
N TYR A 99 -33.59 35.65 21.79
CA TYR A 99 -32.41 34.91 21.37
C TYR A 99 -32.07 35.20 19.90
N THR A 100 -31.01 35.98 19.68
CA THR A 100 -30.56 36.42 18.36
C THR A 100 -29.21 35.81 17.98
N LEU A 101 -28.84 35.94 16.71
CA LEU A 101 -27.54 35.48 16.21
C LEU A 101 -26.36 36.15 16.94
N ALA A 102 -26.49 37.43 17.33
CA ALA A 102 -25.52 38.13 18.15
C ALA A 102 -25.27 37.43 19.51
N VAL A 103 -26.32 36.92 20.15
CA VAL A 103 -26.20 36.19 21.43
C VAL A 103 -25.46 34.88 21.23
N TYR A 104 -25.77 34.14 20.17
CA TYR A 104 -25.09 32.88 19.85
C TYR A 104 -23.61 33.08 19.51
N GLU A 105 -23.30 34.08 18.66
CA GLU A 105 -21.91 34.40 18.32
C GLU A 105 -21.12 34.88 19.55
N ALA A 106 -21.74 35.62 20.47
CA ALA A 106 -21.11 36.04 21.73
C ALA A 106 -20.80 34.86 22.66
N VAL A 107 -21.72 33.90 22.79
CA VAL A 107 -21.51 32.70 23.61
C VAL A 107 -20.45 31.77 23.02
N MET A 108 -20.37 31.67 21.69
CA MET A 108 -19.32 30.87 21.03
C MET A 108 -17.93 31.54 21.11
N ASN A 109 -17.87 32.83 21.44
CA ASN A 109 -16.63 33.61 21.54
C ASN A 109 -16.25 33.98 22.98
N THR A 110 -16.74 33.26 23.99
CA THR A 110 -16.30 33.47 25.38
C THR A 110 -14.80 33.18 25.55
N GLU A 111 -14.16 33.88 26.49
CA GLU A 111 -12.70 33.81 26.65
C GLU A 111 -12.18 32.44 27.08
N ASN A 112 -13.04 31.65 27.72
CA ASN A 112 -12.76 30.29 28.17
C ASN A 112 -13.05 29.21 27.10
N ASN A 113 -13.47 29.62 25.90
CA ASN A 113 -13.63 28.71 24.77
C ASN A 113 -12.26 28.35 24.19
N HIS A 114 -12.01 27.04 24.03
CA HIS A 114 -10.73 26.51 23.57
C HIS A 114 -10.29 27.09 22.22
N LYS A 115 -11.23 27.35 21.30
CA LYS A 115 -10.93 27.96 19.99
C LYS A 115 -10.48 29.42 20.10
N VAL A 116 -11.09 30.17 21.03
CA VAL A 116 -10.76 31.60 21.26
C VAL A 116 -9.40 31.72 21.94
N MET A 117 -9.13 30.86 22.92
CA MET A 117 -7.82 30.80 23.60
C MET A 117 -6.70 30.44 22.62
N GLN A 118 -6.92 29.45 21.75
CA GLN A 118 -5.94 29.04 20.74
C GLN A 118 -5.65 30.16 19.72
N ARG A 119 -6.68 30.89 19.28
CA ARG A 119 -6.53 32.03 18.38
C ARG A 119 -5.78 33.19 19.04
N LYS A 120 -6.11 33.55 20.28
CA LYS A 120 -5.41 34.62 21.02
C LYS A 120 -3.96 34.25 21.34
N ALA A 121 -3.64 32.97 21.60
CA ALA A 121 -2.27 32.50 21.79
C ALA A 121 -1.44 32.60 20.50
N GLN A 122 -2.03 32.22 19.35
CA GLN A 122 -1.38 32.37 18.03
C GLN A 122 -1.14 33.85 17.66
N GLU A 123 -2.08 34.75 17.96
CA GLU A 123 -1.95 36.19 17.68
C GLU A 123 -0.89 36.88 18.58
N ARG A 124 -0.53 36.28 19.73
CA ARG A 124 0.50 36.79 20.66
C ARG A 124 1.90 36.22 20.43
N GLY A 125 2.07 35.31 19.46
CA GLY A 125 3.36 34.66 19.18
C GLY A 125 3.85 33.73 20.30
N GLU A 126 2.99 33.41 21.27
CA GLU A 126 3.28 32.45 22.32
C GLU A 126 3.02 31.04 21.77
N LEU A 127 4.05 30.18 21.82
CA LEU A 127 3.85 28.74 21.64
C LEU A 127 2.81 28.31 22.67
N ALA A 128 1.62 27.97 22.19
CA ALA A 128 0.49 27.65 23.04
C ALA A 128 0.92 26.65 24.13
N PRO A 129 0.61 26.89 25.41
CA PRO A 129 0.60 25.82 26.39
C PRO A 129 -0.35 24.77 25.82
N GLN A 130 0.18 23.58 25.56
CA GLN A 130 -0.67 22.48 25.12
C GLN A 130 -1.82 22.36 26.13
N PRO A 131 -3.07 22.20 25.66
CA PRO A 131 -4.12 21.81 26.57
C PRO A 131 -3.62 20.56 27.28
N VAL A 132 -3.64 20.54 28.61
CA VAL A 132 -3.50 19.31 29.37
C VAL A 132 -4.63 18.42 28.89
N ALA A 133 -4.28 17.57 27.93
CA ALA A 133 -5.18 16.71 27.23
C ALA A 133 -5.48 15.56 28.19
N THR A 134 -6.56 15.67 28.96
CA THR A 134 -7.18 14.51 29.61
C THR A 134 -7.95 13.63 28.62
N LYS A 135 -7.64 13.74 27.33
CA LYS A 135 -7.86 12.69 26.34
C LYS A 135 -6.49 12.38 25.78
N SER A 136 -5.99 11.19 26.12
CA SER A 136 -4.93 10.49 25.41
C SER A 136 -5.09 10.69 23.90
N GLN A 137 -4.42 11.70 23.35
CA GLN A 137 -4.06 11.68 21.94
C GLN A 137 -3.00 10.60 21.87
N GLU A 138 -3.41 9.41 21.44
CA GLU A 138 -2.48 8.42 20.95
C GLU A 138 -1.57 9.15 19.94
N GLU A 139 -0.30 9.33 20.28
CA GLU A 139 0.70 9.82 19.35
C GLU A 139 0.60 8.94 18.10
N LYS A 140 0.32 9.54 16.94
CA LYS A 140 0.21 8.77 15.69
C LYS A 140 1.50 7.94 15.54
N PRO A 141 1.38 6.63 15.30
CA PRO A 141 2.56 5.77 15.22
C PRO A 141 3.53 6.28 14.15
N THR A 142 4.82 6.23 14.46
CA THR A 142 5.90 6.67 13.57
C THR A 142 5.92 5.88 12.25
N ILE A 143 5.48 4.62 12.31
CA ILE A 143 5.42 3.61 11.25
C ILE A 143 4.06 2.91 11.29
N ASN A 144 3.43 2.76 10.13
CA ASN A 144 2.20 1.97 9.95
C ASN A 144 2.54 0.50 9.72
N TRP A 145 1.99 -0.39 10.55
CA TRP A 145 2.13 -1.84 10.40
C TRP A 145 0.97 -2.39 9.57
N VAL A 146 1.29 -3.08 8.47
CA VAL A 146 0.30 -3.50 7.48
C VAL A 146 0.32 -5.03 7.33
N SER A 147 -0.83 -5.68 7.46
CA SER A 147 -0.95 -7.10 7.15
C SER A 147 -1.50 -7.26 5.74
N PHE A 148 -0.74 -7.89 4.85
CA PHE A 148 -1.21 -8.18 3.49
C PHE A 148 -2.32 -9.22 3.50
N ALA A 149 -3.18 -9.13 2.49
CA ALA A 149 -4.33 -9.99 2.30
C ALA A 149 -5.31 -10.07 3.49
N SER A 150 -5.19 -9.19 4.49
CA SER A 150 -6.09 -9.12 5.64
C SER A 150 -7.32 -8.27 5.34
N TYR A 151 -7.92 -8.45 4.16
CA TYR A 151 -9.19 -7.82 3.84
C TYR A 151 -10.30 -8.68 4.45
N GLU A 152 -10.72 -8.30 5.64
CA GLU A 152 -11.92 -8.89 6.22
C GLU A 152 -13.14 -8.46 5.38
N SER A 153 -13.61 -9.31 4.47
CA SER A 153 -14.86 -9.04 3.77
C SER A 153 -16.02 -9.13 4.77
N ARG A 154 -16.80 -8.06 4.87
CA ARG A 154 -18.04 -8.08 5.65
C ARG A 154 -19.16 -8.57 4.77
N SER A 155 -19.99 -9.45 5.32
CA SER A 155 -21.23 -9.87 4.68
C SER A 155 -22.24 -8.73 4.55
N GLU A 156 -22.19 -7.72 5.43
CA GLU A 156 -23.24 -6.71 5.58
C GLU A 156 -22.71 -5.33 6.07
N GLU A 157 -23.42 -4.25 5.72
CA GLU A 157 -23.17 -2.89 6.23
C GLU A 157 -23.44 -2.81 7.75
N ARG A 158 -22.60 -2.04 8.48
CA ARG A 158 -22.79 -1.73 9.92
C ARG A 158 -22.98 -0.25 10.14
N MET A 159 -23.93 0.09 11.01
CA MET A 159 -24.16 1.46 11.45
C MET A 159 -23.67 1.62 12.88
N ASN A 160 -22.88 2.67 13.15
CA ASN A 160 -22.60 3.03 14.54
C ASN A 160 -23.89 3.62 15.11
N TYR A 161 -24.51 2.88 16.02
CA TYR A 161 -25.79 3.27 16.57
C TYR A 161 -25.89 2.76 18.00
N SER A 162 -26.14 3.70 18.92
CA SER A 162 -26.22 3.41 20.35
C SER A 162 -27.66 3.08 20.72
N ILE A 163 -27.98 1.79 20.75
CA ILE A 163 -29.25 1.25 21.20
C ILE A 163 -29.06 0.78 22.63
N LYS A 164 -29.99 1.13 23.52
CA LYS A 164 -30.06 0.51 24.85
C LYS A 164 -30.47 -0.94 24.71
N VAL A 165 -29.66 -1.84 25.24
CA VAL A 165 -29.88 -3.29 25.16
C VAL A 165 -29.85 -3.92 26.56
N LYS A 166 -30.51 -5.06 26.67
CA LYS A 166 -30.39 -5.93 27.85
C LYS A 166 -29.84 -7.28 27.46
N LEU A 167 -28.79 -7.70 28.14
CA LEU A 167 -28.13 -8.99 27.96
C LEU A 167 -28.59 -9.94 29.06
N PHE A 168 -28.97 -11.15 28.67
CA PHE A 168 -29.28 -12.25 29.57
C PHE A 168 -28.10 -13.21 29.56
N LEU A 169 -27.29 -13.14 30.62
CA LEU A 169 -26.08 -13.93 30.77
C LEU A 169 -26.41 -15.36 31.21
N ASN A 170 -25.54 -16.33 30.92
CA ASN A 170 -25.70 -17.71 31.37
C ASN A 170 -25.70 -17.87 32.89
N SER A 171 -25.14 -16.88 33.61
CA SER A 171 -25.21 -16.79 35.07
C SER A 171 -26.63 -16.49 35.60
N GLY A 172 -27.62 -16.30 34.72
CA GLY A 172 -28.98 -15.88 35.07
C GLY A 172 -29.11 -14.38 35.36
N SER A 173 -28.03 -13.60 35.21
CA SER A 173 -28.03 -12.16 35.42
C SER A 173 -28.53 -11.39 34.20
N GLU A 174 -29.42 -10.42 34.42
CA GLU A 174 -29.84 -9.44 33.41
C GLU A 174 -28.99 -8.18 33.54
N VAL A 175 -28.35 -7.77 32.43
CA VAL A 175 -27.41 -6.64 32.43
C VAL A 175 -27.80 -5.62 31.38
N GLU A 176 -27.92 -4.36 31.80
CA GLU A 176 -28.11 -3.24 30.89
C GLU A 176 -26.80 -2.83 30.22
N ALA A 177 -26.85 -2.63 28.90
CA ALA A 177 -25.72 -2.24 28.11
C ALA A 177 -26.15 -1.36 26.92
N SER A 178 -25.18 -0.94 26.11
CA SER A 178 -25.45 -0.18 24.88
C SER A 178 -24.68 -0.74 23.70
N THR A 179 -25.33 -0.82 22.53
CA THR A 179 -24.59 -1.11 21.30
C THR A 179 -23.69 0.07 20.95
N SER A 180 -22.61 -0.22 20.26
CA SER A 180 -21.73 0.76 19.64
C SER A 180 -21.85 0.71 18.12
N ASP A 181 -22.02 -0.50 17.58
CA ASP A 181 -22.45 -0.75 16.21
C ASP A 181 -23.43 -1.93 16.13
N ILE A 182 -24.21 -1.97 15.05
CA ILE A 182 -25.19 -3.02 14.74
C ILE A 182 -25.21 -3.33 13.23
N SER A 183 -25.34 -4.61 12.88
CA SER A 183 -25.74 -5.15 11.58
C SER A 183 -26.93 -6.09 11.74
N VAL A 184 -27.42 -6.66 10.64
CA VAL A 184 -28.50 -7.66 10.66
C VAL A 184 -28.03 -8.91 11.41
N SER A 185 -26.80 -9.35 11.17
CA SER A 185 -26.22 -10.59 11.71
C SER A 185 -25.38 -10.43 13.00
N GLY A 186 -25.15 -9.22 13.51
CA GLY A 186 -24.22 -9.04 14.63
C GLY A 186 -24.25 -7.64 15.24
N CYS A 187 -23.58 -7.48 16.38
CA CYS A 187 -23.43 -6.18 17.04
C CYS A 187 -22.19 -6.15 17.93
N LYS A 188 -21.76 -4.93 18.28
CA LYS A 188 -20.72 -4.68 19.27
C LYS A 188 -21.31 -3.93 20.46
N VAL A 189 -21.24 -4.50 21.65
CA VAL A 189 -21.85 -3.95 22.86
C VAL A 189 -20.78 -3.45 23.83
N LYS A 190 -21.00 -2.26 24.39
CA LYS A 190 -20.18 -1.70 25.46
C LYS A 190 -20.71 -2.24 26.80
N LEU A 191 -19.89 -3.02 27.49
CA LEU A 191 -20.21 -3.69 28.74
C LEU A 191 -19.19 -3.32 29.82
N TYR A 192 -19.60 -3.26 31.10
CA TYR A 192 -18.65 -3.02 32.19
C TYR A 192 -17.70 -4.21 32.37
N SER A 193 -16.41 -3.95 32.62
CA SER A 193 -15.36 -4.96 32.72
C SER A 193 -15.54 -5.96 33.86
N ARG A 194 -16.40 -5.66 34.84
CA ARG A 194 -16.79 -6.60 35.90
C ARG A 194 -17.56 -7.81 35.37
N TYR A 195 -18.24 -7.68 34.23
CA TYR A 195 -18.93 -8.79 33.58
C TYR A 195 -17.93 -9.49 32.66
N GLN A 196 -17.52 -10.69 33.05
CA GLN A 196 -16.58 -11.51 32.29
C GLN A 196 -17.38 -12.43 31.35
N LEU A 197 -17.14 -12.27 30.05
CA LEU A 197 -17.70 -13.11 29.00
C LEU A 197 -16.57 -13.84 28.29
N ALA A 198 -16.77 -15.11 27.94
CA ALA A 198 -15.80 -15.89 27.20
C ALA A 198 -16.12 -15.93 25.70
N LYS A 199 -15.08 -16.05 24.86
CA LYS A 199 -15.27 -16.33 23.43
C LYS A 199 -15.97 -17.69 23.26
N GLY A 200 -16.98 -17.73 22.40
CA GLY A 200 -17.83 -18.90 22.15
C GLY A 200 -19.04 -19.01 23.09
N GLU A 201 -19.19 -18.10 24.06
CA GLU A 201 -20.33 -18.10 24.97
C GLU A 201 -21.62 -17.62 24.28
N SER A 202 -22.70 -18.37 24.40
CA SER A 202 -24.03 -17.96 23.91
C SER A 202 -24.79 -17.16 24.96
N LEU A 203 -25.47 -16.10 24.54
CA LEU A 203 -26.31 -15.25 25.40
C LEU A 203 -27.52 -14.71 24.62
N ARG A 204 -28.55 -14.25 25.32
CA ARG A 204 -29.69 -13.56 24.67
C ARG A 204 -29.60 -12.06 24.84
N MET A 205 -29.97 -11.32 23.80
CA MET A 205 -30.00 -9.85 23.82
C MET A 205 -31.38 -9.32 23.42
N ARG A 206 -31.93 -8.41 24.22
CA ARG A 206 -33.11 -7.61 23.87
C ARG A 206 -32.73 -6.19 23.46
N LEU A 207 -33.30 -5.74 22.35
CA LEU A 207 -33.07 -4.42 21.76
C LEU A 207 -34.08 -3.40 22.33
N VAL A 208 -34.04 -3.19 23.64
CA VAL A 208 -35.06 -2.43 24.39
C VAL A 208 -35.24 -1.01 23.86
N GLY A 209 -34.18 -0.37 23.39
CA GLY A 209 -34.25 0.96 22.78
C GLY A 209 -35.01 1.00 21.43
N LEU A 210 -35.10 -0.12 20.70
CA LEU A 210 -35.90 -0.22 19.48
C LEU A 210 -37.33 -0.67 19.77
N GLU A 211 -37.54 -1.49 20.81
CA GLU A 211 -38.88 -1.92 21.26
C GLU A 211 -39.77 -0.75 21.72
N GLN A 212 -39.19 0.40 22.07
CA GLN A 212 -39.94 1.62 22.44
C GLN A 212 -40.66 2.26 21.25
N ASP A 213 -40.07 2.16 20.06
CA ASP A 213 -40.56 2.81 18.85
C ASP A 213 -41.16 1.81 17.85
N PHE A 214 -40.87 0.51 17.99
CA PHE A 214 -41.25 -0.54 17.05
C PHE A 214 -41.68 -1.82 17.78
N GLU A 215 -42.83 -2.39 17.39
CA GLU A 215 -43.31 -3.65 17.95
C GLU A 215 -42.56 -4.83 17.30
N MET A 216 -41.51 -5.30 17.95
CA MET A 216 -40.56 -6.26 17.38
C MET A 216 -40.99 -7.73 17.49
N GLY A 217 -41.99 -8.04 18.33
CA GLY A 217 -42.49 -9.41 18.52
C GLY A 217 -41.53 -10.37 19.26
N ILE A 218 -40.42 -9.89 19.83
CA ILE A 218 -39.38 -10.72 20.47
C ILE A 218 -39.41 -10.60 21.99
N LYS A 219 -40.34 -11.31 22.65
CA LYS A 219 -40.44 -11.22 24.12
C LYS A 219 -39.18 -11.72 24.85
N ASN A 220 -38.44 -12.66 24.25
CA ASN A 220 -37.31 -13.35 24.89
C ASN A 220 -35.92 -12.92 24.38
N GLY A 221 -35.83 -11.87 23.56
CA GLY A 221 -34.59 -11.45 22.90
C GLY A 221 -34.11 -12.41 21.80
N LEU A 222 -33.03 -12.01 21.13
CA LEU A 222 -32.36 -12.77 20.08
C LEU A 222 -31.13 -13.47 20.66
N GLU A 223 -30.85 -14.69 20.23
CA GLU A 223 -29.63 -15.39 20.61
C GLU A 223 -28.38 -14.93 19.83
N TYR A 224 -27.29 -14.73 20.57
CA TYR A 224 -25.97 -14.34 20.08
C TYR A 224 -24.87 -15.22 20.68
N GLU A 225 -23.79 -15.41 19.93
CA GLU A 225 -22.53 -15.99 20.39
C GLU A 225 -21.46 -14.90 20.48
N VAL A 226 -20.70 -14.87 21.59
CA VAL A 226 -19.58 -13.95 21.80
C VAL A 226 -18.40 -14.37 20.93
N VAL A 227 -17.96 -13.48 20.04
CA VAL A 227 -16.86 -13.73 19.11
C VAL A 227 -15.53 -13.22 19.65
N ALA A 228 -15.54 -12.08 20.34
CA ALA A 228 -14.36 -11.47 20.95
C ALA A 228 -14.73 -10.48 22.06
N VAL A 229 -13.81 -10.27 23.01
CA VAL A 229 -13.92 -9.27 24.07
C VAL A 229 -12.67 -8.40 24.04
N GLU A 230 -12.85 -7.11 23.78
CA GLU A 230 -11.79 -6.11 23.64
C GLU A 230 -11.83 -5.16 24.83
N LYS A 231 -10.70 -4.96 25.51
CA LYS A 231 -10.65 -4.06 26.65
C LYS A 231 -10.53 -2.62 26.15
N ILE A 232 -11.49 -1.77 26.51
CA ILE A 232 -11.47 -0.35 26.13
C ILE A 232 -10.63 0.43 27.13
N ASN A 233 -10.91 0.23 28.42
CA ASN A 233 -10.23 0.86 29.53
C ASN A 233 -10.37 -0.01 30.79
N ALA A 234 -10.03 0.52 31.96
CA ALA A 234 -10.13 -0.23 33.21
C ALA A 234 -11.58 -0.61 33.58
N GLU A 235 -12.58 0.12 33.08
CA GLU A 235 -13.99 -0.02 33.49
C GLU A 235 -14.89 -0.69 32.47
N HIS A 236 -14.54 -0.67 31.18
CA HIS A 236 -15.39 -1.13 30.09
C HIS A 236 -14.66 -2.04 29.08
N ASN A 237 -15.42 -3.00 28.57
CA ASN A 237 -15.08 -3.88 27.47
C ASN A 237 -16.02 -3.64 26.27
N TYR A 238 -15.51 -3.81 25.05
CA TYR A 238 -16.33 -4.07 23.87
C TYR A 238 -16.50 -5.57 23.68
N VAL A 239 -17.75 -6.03 23.65
CA VAL A 239 -18.11 -7.42 23.40
C VAL A 239 -18.65 -7.51 21.98
N ARG A 240 -17.94 -8.23 21.10
CA ARG A 240 -18.36 -8.49 19.72
C ARG A 240 -19.20 -9.76 19.70
N MET A 241 -20.39 -9.68 19.13
CA MET A 241 -21.37 -10.77 19.16
C MET A 241 -21.95 -11.03 17.76
N LYS A 242 -22.12 -12.31 17.41
CA LYS A 242 -22.79 -12.76 16.16
C LYS A 242 -24.11 -13.44 16.49
N ARG A 243 -25.16 -13.22 15.71
CA ARG A 243 -26.43 -13.93 15.88
C ARG A 243 -26.25 -15.39 15.50
N THR A 244 -26.88 -16.30 16.25
CA THR A 244 -26.87 -17.73 15.96
C THR A 244 -27.90 -18.12 14.90
N PHE A 245 -28.92 -17.28 14.69
CA PHE A 245 -30.09 -17.54 13.82
C PHE A 245 -30.91 -18.79 14.20
N ASN A 246 -30.70 -19.35 15.39
CA ASN A 246 -31.52 -20.44 15.91
C ASN A 246 -32.97 -20.00 16.15
N ASP A 247 -33.17 -18.72 16.46
CA ASP A 247 -34.48 -18.07 16.48
C ASP A 247 -34.84 -17.63 15.05
N GLU A 248 -35.32 -18.55 14.19
CA GLU A 248 -35.69 -18.25 12.79
C GLU A 248 -36.81 -17.18 12.71
N ASN A 249 -36.46 -15.90 12.65
CA ASN A 249 -37.43 -14.81 12.59
C ASN A 249 -37.07 -13.81 11.47
N LYS A 250 -37.48 -14.17 10.26
CA LYS A 250 -37.23 -13.41 9.01
C LYS A 250 -37.75 -11.96 9.07
N THR A 251 -38.81 -11.71 9.83
CA THR A 251 -39.42 -10.38 9.98
C THR A 251 -38.45 -9.38 10.59
N ILE A 252 -37.64 -9.82 11.57
CA ILE A 252 -36.63 -8.94 12.21
C ILE A 252 -35.44 -8.72 11.31
N ASP A 253 -35.07 -9.71 10.49
CA ASP A 253 -33.98 -9.56 9.54
C ASP A 253 -34.33 -8.51 8.48
N GLU A 254 -35.56 -8.54 7.97
CA GLU A 254 -36.09 -7.52 7.05
C GLU A 254 -36.23 -6.14 7.72
N PHE A 255 -36.67 -6.11 8.98
CA PHE A 255 -36.72 -4.88 9.76
C PHE A 255 -35.33 -4.28 9.95
N LEU A 256 -34.35 -5.04 10.43
CA LEU A 256 -32.97 -4.55 10.66
C LEU A 256 -32.34 -4.10 9.34
N LYS A 257 -32.56 -4.82 8.22
CA LYS A 257 -32.13 -4.38 6.88
C LYS A 257 -32.71 -3.02 6.51
N SER A 258 -34.02 -2.87 6.65
CA SER A 258 -34.73 -1.62 6.32
C SER A 258 -34.35 -0.48 7.25
N PHE A 259 -34.20 -0.77 8.54
CA PHE A 259 -33.79 0.18 9.57
C PHE A 259 -32.38 0.72 9.31
N ILE A 260 -31.41 -0.15 9.03
CA ILE A 260 -30.04 0.26 8.69
C ILE A 260 -30.04 1.06 7.38
N HIS A 261 -30.75 0.59 6.34
CA HIS A 261 -30.79 1.28 5.06
C HIS A 261 -31.43 2.67 5.14
N GLY A 262 -32.49 2.83 5.94
CA GLY A 262 -33.16 4.12 6.15
C GLY A 262 -32.35 5.10 7.00
N ASN A 263 -31.55 4.60 7.93
CA ASN A 263 -30.84 5.42 8.92
C ASN A 263 -29.35 5.65 8.62
N LYS A 264 -28.74 4.91 7.68
CA LYS A 264 -27.30 5.04 7.34
C LYS A 264 -26.85 6.41 6.83
N ARG A 265 -27.78 7.26 6.36
CA ARG A 265 -27.49 8.66 5.99
C ARG A 265 -27.56 9.63 7.17
N ARG A 266 -28.27 9.26 8.25
CA ARG A 266 -28.45 10.07 9.46
C ARG A 266 -27.41 9.76 10.54
N TYR A 267 -26.93 8.52 10.62
CA TYR A 267 -25.93 8.08 11.60
C TYR A 267 -24.64 7.61 10.92
N LYS A 268 -23.53 7.67 11.66
CA LYS A 268 -22.19 7.39 11.14
C LYS A 268 -22.04 5.90 10.80
N VAL A 269 -21.88 5.60 9.51
CA VAL A 269 -21.53 4.25 9.03
C VAL A 269 -20.17 3.83 9.59
N ASN A 270 -20.01 2.56 9.96
CA ASN A 270 -18.71 2.02 10.34
C ASN A 270 -17.87 1.77 9.07
N LEU A 271 -16.74 2.47 8.95
CA LEU A 271 -15.88 2.43 7.76
C LEU A 271 -14.52 1.78 8.03
N ASP A 272 -14.26 1.30 9.25
CA ASP A 272 -12.91 0.96 9.69
C ASP A 272 -12.30 -0.16 8.82
N ASN A 273 -13.07 -1.22 8.59
CA ASN A 273 -12.63 -2.33 7.73
C ASN A 273 -12.44 -1.92 6.26
N THR A 274 -13.29 -1.02 5.73
CA THR A 274 -13.11 -0.48 4.38
C THR A 274 -11.85 0.39 4.30
N LEU A 275 -11.55 1.18 5.33
CA LEU A 275 -10.35 2.01 5.41
C LEU A 275 -9.09 1.14 5.46
N ASP A 276 -9.05 0.16 6.35
CA ASP A 276 -7.93 -0.77 6.49
C ASP A 276 -7.69 -1.54 5.18
N ALA A 277 -8.77 -2.01 4.54
CA ALA A 277 -8.67 -2.69 3.25
C ALA A 277 -8.09 -1.80 2.16
N VAL A 278 -8.44 -0.50 2.10
CA VAL A 278 -7.87 0.41 1.10
C VAL A 278 -6.41 0.71 1.39
N ILE A 279 -6.03 0.89 2.66
CA ILE A 279 -4.62 1.04 3.06
C ILE A 279 -3.81 -0.18 2.60
N VAL A 280 -4.27 -1.38 2.98
CA VAL A 280 -3.60 -2.65 2.63
C VAL A 280 -3.49 -2.80 1.12
N LYS A 281 -4.60 -2.63 0.37
CA LYS A 281 -4.61 -2.71 -1.10
C LYS A 281 -3.68 -1.70 -1.75
N GLY A 282 -3.66 -0.46 -1.25
CA GLY A 282 -2.79 0.59 -1.76
C GLY A 282 -1.31 0.25 -1.61
N TYR A 283 -0.89 -0.28 -0.45
CA TYR A 283 0.49 -0.73 -0.25
C TYR A 283 0.85 -1.94 -1.12
N GLU A 284 -0.04 -2.94 -1.23
CA GLU A 284 0.19 -4.12 -2.08
C GLU A 284 0.34 -3.77 -3.57
N GLN A 285 -0.41 -2.76 -4.05
CA GLN A 285 -0.27 -2.24 -5.41
C GLN A 285 1.11 -1.65 -5.67
N TYR A 286 1.71 -1.00 -4.67
CA TYR A 286 3.06 -0.47 -4.78
C TYR A 286 4.12 -1.58 -4.73
N TYR A 287 3.88 -2.62 -3.94
CA TYR A 287 4.84 -3.69 -3.70
C TYR A 287 5.04 -4.61 -4.90
N LEU A 288 3.98 -5.28 -5.38
CA LEU A 288 4.08 -6.33 -6.40
C LEU A 288 4.71 -5.93 -7.76
N PRO A 289 4.56 -4.70 -8.30
CA PRO A 289 5.28 -4.30 -9.51
C PRO A 289 6.79 -4.15 -9.28
N ARG A 290 7.21 -4.03 -8.02
CA ARG A 290 8.58 -3.67 -7.60
C ARG A 290 9.35 -4.78 -6.91
N VAL A 291 8.71 -5.92 -6.63
CA VAL A 291 9.41 -7.08 -6.09
C VAL A 291 10.44 -7.58 -7.10
N SER A 292 11.68 -7.80 -6.64
CA SER A 292 12.77 -8.29 -7.49
C SER A 292 12.75 -9.81 -7.72
N SER A 293 11.98 -10.51 -6.90
CA SER A 293 11.78 -11.96 -6.94
C SER A 293 10.88 -12.36 -8.09
N LEU A 294 11.26 -13.40 -8.82
CA LEU A 294 10.43 -14.04 -9.84
C LEU A 294 9.47 -15.03 -9.18
N PHE A 295 8.17 -14.89 -9.45
CA PHE A 295 7.14 -15.78 -8.90
C PHE A 295 6.88 -16.96 -9.84
N ILE A 296 7.03 -18.18 -9.33
CA ILE A 296 6.84 -19.42 -10.09
C ILE A 296 5.86 -20.29 -9.31
N PHE A 297 4.75 -20.68 -9.95
CA PHE A 297 3.80 -21.61 -9.36
C PHE A 297 4.17 -23.04 -9.77
N LEU A 298 4.27 -23.91 -8.78
CA LEU A 298 4.49 -25.34 -8.99
C LEU A 298 3.16 -26.08 -8.88
N SER A 299 2.83 -26.83 -9.93
CA SER A 299 1.64 -27.66 -9.97
C SER A 299 1.95 -29.12 -9.71
N ALA A 300 1.03 -29.80 -9.02
CA ALA A 300 1.09 -31.24 -8.84
C ALA A 300 0.27 -31.94 -9.95
N LYS A 301 0.92 -32.77 -10.76
CA LYS A 301 0.29 -33.64 -11.76
C LYS A 301 0.88 -35.04 -11.65
N ASP A 302 0.04 -36.06 -11.54
CA ASP A 302 0.45 -37.47 -11.43
C ASP A 302 1.55 -37.71 -10.37
N ALA A 303 1.35 -37.12 -9.19
CA ALA A 303 2.30 -37.12 -8.06
C ALA A 303 3.67 -36.46 -8.32
N ARG A 304 3.85 -35.76 -9.45
CA ARG A 304 5.04 -34.95 -9.74
C ARG A 304 4.74 -33.47 -9.59
N ILE A 305 5.67 -32.75 -8.99
CA ILE A 305 5.60 -31.30 -8.83
C ILE A 305 6.51 -30.66 -9.87
N SER A 306 5.97 -29.76 -10.69
CA SER A 306 6.73 -29.05 -11.72
C SER A 306 6.22 -27.62 -11.92
N PRO A 307 7.07 -26.70 -12.39
CA PRO A 307 6.64 -25.33 -12.68
C PRO A 307 5.63 -25.30 -13.82
N SER A 308 4.54 -24.55 -13.64
CA SER A 308 3.44 -24.46 -14.61
C SER A 308 3.12 -23.02 -15.03
N LEU A 309 3.25 -22.07 -14.11
CA LEU A 309 2.96 -20.65 -14.33
C LEU A 309 4.09 -19.79 -13.77
N VAL A 310 4.41 -18.69 -14.46
CA VAL A 310 5.38 -17.68 -14.01
C VAL A 310 4.73 -16.31 -14.07
N LEU A 311 4.73 -15.57 -12.96
CA LEU A 311 4.25 -14.20 -12.92
C LEU A 311 5.45 -13.24 -12.94
N THR A 312 5.48 -12.37 -13.95
CA THR A 312 6.58 -11.43 -14.20
C THR A 312 6.14 -9.97 -13.97
N ASN A 313 7.06 -9.13 -13.54
CA ASN A 313 6.91 -7.68 -13.40
C ASN A 313 8.15 -6.97 -13.98
N GLU A 314 8.22 -5.65 -13.89
CA GLU A 314 9.36 -4.87 -14.42
C GLU A 314 10.70 -5.26 -13.78
N ASN A 315 10.73 -5.52 -12.48
CA ASN A 315 11.96 -5.75 -11.71
C ASN A 315 12.48 -7.19 -11.81
N ASN A 316 11.62 -8.19 -11.99
CA ASN A 316 11.98 -9.60 -12.03
C ASN A 316 12.07 -10.17 -13.46
N LEU A 317 11.68 -9.42 -14.49
CA LEU A 317 11.71 -9.88 -15.90
C LEU A 317 13.10 -10.33 -16.36
N ASN A 318 14.17 -9.71 -15.83
CA ASN A 318 15.54 -10.11 -16.16
C ASN A 318 15.91 -11.47 -15.56
N VAL A 319 15.34 -11.84 -14.40
CA VAL A 319 15.51 -13.18 -13.82
C VAL A 319 14.82 -14.22 -14.71
N ALA A 320 13.60 -13.94 -15.19
CA ALA A 320 12.92 -14.81 -16.14
C ALA A 320 13.74 -15.00 -17.43
N ARG A 321 14.30 -13.91 -17.97
CA ARG A 321 15.14 -13.94 -19.17
C ARG A 321 16.48 -14.65 -18.97
N TYR A 322 17.06 -14.61 -17.77
CA TYR A 322 18.29 -15.31 -17.45
C TYR A 322 18.15 -16.81 -17.71
N PHE A 323 16.98 -17.38 -17.39
CA PHE A 323 16.68 -18.80 -17.58
C PHE A 323 16.12 -19.15 -18.96
N ASN A 324 16.32 -18.29 -19.97
CA ASN A 324 15.96 -18.60 -21.35
C ASN A 324 17.19 -19.04 -22.15
N ASP A 325 17.03 -20.11 -22.91
CA ASP A 325 18.05 -20.53 -23.86
C ASP A 325 18.09 -19.65 -25.12
N GLU A 326 19.01 -19.95 -26.03
CA GLU A 326 19.18 -19.21 -27.29
C GLU A 326 17.92 -19.17 -28.17
N ASN A 327 17.00 -20.12 -27.98
CA ASN A 327 15.72 -20.21 -28.71
C ASN A 327 14.55 -19.63 -27.89
N ARG A 328 14.83 -18.94 -26.77
CA ARG A 328 13.86 -18.39 -25.82
C ARG A 328 13.01 -19.46 -25.10
N ASN A 329 13.46 -20.70 -25.04
CA ASN A 329 12.83 -21.72 -24.20
C ASN A 329 13.29 -21.56 -22.76
N SER A 330 12.36 -21.67 -21.81
CA SER A 330 12.69 -21.63 -20.39
C SER A 330 13.33 -22.94 -19.93
N VAL A 331 14.51 -22.84 -19.30
CA VAL A 331 15.20 -23.97 -18.66
C VAL A 331 14.78 -24.17 -17.20
N LEU A 332 13.85 -23.36 -16.67
CA LEU A 332 13.34 -23.47 -15.30
C LEU A 332 12.87 -24.90 -14.93
N PRO A 333 12.15 -25.66 -15.79
CA PRO A 333 11.75 -27.03 -15.46
C PRO A 333 12.92 -27.99 -15.20
N GLN A 334 14.09 -27.72 -15.78
CA GLN A 334 15.29 -28.53 -15.59
C GLN A 334 16.05 -28.14 -14.33
N ILE A 335 16.06 -26.83 -14.05
CA ILE A 335 16.69 -26.26 -12.86
C ILE A 335 15.87 -26.60 -11.60
N LEU A 336 14.54 -26.55 -11.69
CA LEU A 336 13.60 -26.95 -10.65
C LEU A 336 13.20 -28.42 -10.85
N ASN A 337 14.18 -29.30 -11.01
CA ASN A 337 13.94 -30.72 -11.18
C ASN A 337 13.33 -31.37 -9.92
N PRO A 338 12.71 -32.57 -10.04
CA PRO A 338 12.06 -33.22 -8.91
C PRO A 338 12.97 -33.49 -7.71
N SER A 339 14.25 -33.79 -7.92
CA SER A 339 15.19 -34.02 -6.81
C SER A 339 15.37 -32.76 -5.96
N ARG A 340 15.59 -31.61 -6.59
CA ARG A 340 15.76 -30.32 -5.91
C ARG A 340 14.46 -29.83 -5.25
N VAL A 341 13.32 -30.03 -5.90
CA VAL A 341 12.01 -29.70 -5.32
C VAL A 341 11.72 -30.56 -4.09
N ASN A 342 11.94 -31.88 -4.16
CA ASN A 342 11.75 -32.78 -3.02
C ASN A 342 12.68 -32.42 -1.85
N GLN A 343 13.93 -32.09 -2.15
CA GLN A 343 14.90 -31.63 -1.14
C GLN A 343 14.45 -30.32 -0.47
N LEU A 344 13.94 -29.35 -1.23
CA LEU A 344 13.36 -28.13 -0.68
C LEU A 344 12.19 -28.44 0.27
N GLN A 345 11.27 -29.31 -0.15
CA GLN A 345 10.10 -29.67 0.67
C GLN A 345 10.48 -30.32 2.01
N GLN A 346 11.59 -31.06 2.05
CA GLN A 346 12.09 -31.71 3.26
C GLN A 346 12.81 -30.75 4.23
N SER A 347 13.12 -29.52 3.81
CA SER A 347 13.75 -28.54 4.71
C SER A 347 12.78 -28.12 5.84
N PRO A 348 13.25 -27.72 7.03
CA PRO A 348 12.38 -27.30 8.13
C PRO A 348 11.77 -25.89 7.91
N GLY A 349 10.70 -25.56 8.65
CA GLY A 349 10.03 -24.25 8.62
C GLY A 349 8.94 -24.11 7.54
N ASP A 350 8.10 -23.08 7.63
CA ASP A 350 6.97 -22.90 6.68
C ASP A 350 7.44 -22.40 5.32
N VAL A 351 8.49 -21.57 5.31
CA VAL A 351 9.19 -21.11 4.10
C VAL A 351 10.48 -21.90 3.97
N LYS A 352 10.53 -22.77 2.97
CA LYS A 352 11.73 -23.54 2.64
C LYS A 352 12.66 -22.66 1.82
N GLN A 353 13.97 -22.78 2.01
CA GLN A 353 14.92 -21.98 1.24
C GLN A 353 16.20 -22.74 0.89
N LEU A 354 16.79 -22.39 -0.25
CA LEU A 354 18.17 -22.76 -0.60
C LEU A 354 18.83 -21.67 -1.45
N ASN A 355 20.16 -21.68 -1.48
CA ASN A 355 20.93 -20.89 -2.42
C ASN A 355 21.34 -21.75 -3.62
N LEU A 356 21.12 -21.22 -4.81
CA LEU A 356 21.43 -21.85 -6.08
C LEU A 356 22.49 -21.03 -6.82
N PHE A 357 23.64 -21.66 -7.06
CA PHE A 357 24.73 -21.08 -7.83
C PHE A 357 24.54 -21.48 -9.29
N CYS A 358 24.49 -20.50 -10.19
CA CYS A 358 24.20 -20.70 -11.59
C CYS A 358 25.26 -20.01 -12.46
N PHE A 359 25.56 -20.60 -13.61
CA PHE A 359 26.27 -19.91 -14.68
C PHE A 359 25.91 -20.52 -16.03
N THR A 360 26.28 -19.85 -17.10
CA THR A 360 26.14 -20.35 -18.46
C THR A 360 27.49 -20.47 -19.16
N HIS A 361 27.59 -21.44 -20.06
CA HIS A 361 28.72 -21.61 -20.96
C HIS A 361 28.22 -21.60 -22.40
N SER A 362 28.75 -20.69 -23.21
CA SER A 362 28.47 -20.65 -24.64
C SER A 362 29.50 -21.49 -25.39
N ASN A 363 29.04 -22.37 -26.28
CA ASN A 363 29.87 -23.13 -27.18
C ASN A 363 29.16 -23.28 -28.53
N ASN A 364 29.82 -22.90 -29.63
CA ASN A 364 29.27 -22.93 -30.99
C ASN A 364 27.88 -22.29 -31.12
N GLY A 365 27.68 -21.12 -30.50
CA GLY A 365 26.41 -20.39 -30.52
C GLY A 365 25.29 -21.00 -29.66
N LYS A 366 25.52 -22.14 -29.00
CA LYS A 366 24.57 -22.78 -28.08
C LYS A 366 24.88 -22.39 -26.63
N LEU A 367 23.83 -22.16 -25.85
CA LEU A 367 23.94 -21.83 -24.44
C LEU A 367 23.70 -23.09 -23.57
N PHE A 368 24.68 -23.43 -22.74
CA PHE A 368 24.59 -24.53 -21.78
C PHE A 368 24.47 -23.97 -20.36
N PHE A 369 23.45 -24.42 -19.63
CA PHE A 369 23.17 -23.98 -18.27
C PHE A 369 23.77 -24.94 -17.26
N TYR A 370 24.35 -24.37 -16.19
CA TYR A 370 24.84 -25.11 -15.05
C TYR A 370 24.19 -24.54 -13.79
N SER A 371 23.72 -25.41 -12.90
CA SER A 371 23.24 -24.98 -11.59
C SER A 371 23.47 -26.02 -10.50
N ALA A 372 23.96 -25.57 -9.36
CA ALA A 372 24.18 -26.41 -8.17
C ALA A 372 23.73 -25.66 -6.91
N SER A 373 23.02 -26.35 -6.04
CA SER A 373 22.67 -25.88 -4.70
C SER A 373 23.84 -26.09 -3.74
N GLU A 374 23.83 -25.37 -2.63
CA GLU A 374 24.83 -25.55 -1.58
C GLU A 374 24.88 -27.01 -1.06
N LEU A 375 23.72 -27.68 -0.93
CA LEU A 375 23.69 -29.08 -0.50
C LEU A 375 24.33 -30.02 -1.53
N GLU A 376 24.02 -29.86 -2.81
CA GLU A 376 24.61 -30.69 -3.88
C GLU A 376 26.14 -30.57 -3.86
N LEU A 377 26.66 -29.35 -3.68
CA LEU A 377 28.10 -29.10 -3.60
C LEU A 377 28.72 -29.62 -2.29
N ASN A 378 28.03 -29.52 -1.16
CA ASN A 378 28.52 -30.08 0.11
C ASN A 378 28.55 -31.61 0.12
N ASN A 379 27.66 -32.27 -0.63
CA ASN A 379 27.69 -33.72 -0.84
C ASN A 379 28.84 -34.16 -1.77
N THR A 380 29.48 -33.23 -2.48
CA THR A 380 30.64 -33.48 -3.36
C THR A 380 31.78 -32.49 -3.09
N PRO A 381 32.45 -32.57 -1.93
CA PRO A 381 33.44 -31.57 -1.49
C PRO A 381 34.58 -31.34 -2.51
N ASN A 382 35.01 -32.39 -3.20
CA ASN A 382 36.06 -32.34 -4.23
C ASN A 382 35.69 -31.45 -5.42
N LEU A 383 34.40 -31.26 -5.71
CA LEU A 383 33.91 -30.45 -6.82
C LEU A 383 33.39 -29.09 -6.37
N ARG A 384 33.19 -28.87 -5.08
CA ARG A 384 32.66 -27.62 -4.52
C ARG A 384 33.52 -26.41 -4.89
N ASN A 385 34.81 -26.46 -4.55
CA ASN A 385 35.75 -25.38 -4.85
C ASN A 385 35.96 -25.21 -6.36
N LEU A 386 35.98 -26.33 -7.09
CA LEU A 386 36.04 -26.33 -8.55
C LEU A 386 34.82 -25.61 -9.16
N TYR A 387 33.62 -25.90 -8.68
CA TYR A 387 32.38 -25.28 -9.15
C TYR A 387 32.38 -23.78 -8.85
N TRP A 388 32.55 -23.36 -7.60
CA TRP A 388 32.51 -21.94 -7.23
C TRP A 388 33.65 -21.13 -7.87
N GLY A 389 34.87 -21.66 -7.83
CA GLY A 389 36.04 -21.02 -8.42
C GLY A 389 35.91 -20.86 -9.93
N PHE A 390 35.41 -21.88 -10.66
CA PHE A 390 35.21 -21.79 -12.10
C PHE A 390 33.98 -20.95 -12.48
N ALA A 391 32.86 -21.14 -11.79
CA ALA A 391 31.60 -20.47 -12.07
C ALA A 391 31.73 -18.95 -11.90
N SER A 392 32.35 -18.49 -10.81
CA SER A 392 32.53 -17.05 -10.51
C SER A 392 33.38 -16.28 -11.53
N GLN A 393 34.14 -16.97 -12.38
CA GLN A 393 34.87 -16.38 -13.50
C GLN A 393 33.97 -16.09 -14.71
N LYS A 394 32.74 -16.60 -14.74
CA LYS A 394 31.79 -16.40 -15.85
C LYS A 394 31.01 -15.10 -15.65
N PRO A 395 30.83 -14.27 -16.69
CA PRO A 395 29.98 -13.07 -16.62
C PRO A 395 28.52 -13.36 -16.25
N SER A 396 28.05 -14.56 -16.61
CA SER A 396 26.71 -15.06 -16.29
C SER A 396 26.60 -15.67 -14.90
N PHE A 397 27.65 -15.67 -14.09
CA PHE A 397 27.58 -16.19 -12.72
C PHE A 397 26.52 -15.44 -11.93
N ARG A 398 25.58 -16.19 -11.36
CA ARG A 398 24.53 -15.66 -10.48
C ARG A 398 24.32 -16.57 -9.29
N ILE A 399 24.01 -15.97 -8.16
CA ILE A 399 23.57 -16.64 -6.94
C ILE A 399 22.10 -16.28 -6.76
N PHE A 400 21.24 -17.29 -6.75
CA PHE A 400 19.82 -17.12 -6.52
C PHE A 400 19.42 -17.64 -5.16
N ASN A 401 18.66 -16.85 -4.40
CA ASN A 401 17.92 -17.36 -3.26
C ASN A 401 16.59 -17.92 -3.78
N VAL A 402 16.32 -19.18 -3.47
CA VAL A 402 15.10 -19.88 -3.87
C VAL A 402 14.27 -20.12 -2.62
N GLN A 403 13.07 -19.56 -2.56
CA GLN A 403 12.15 -19.72 -1.43
C GLN A 403 10.88 -20.44 -1.90
N LEU A 404 10.39 -21.40 -1.13
CA LEU A 404 9.21 -22.22 -1.45
C LEU A 404 8.25 -22.21 -0.27
N MET A 405 6.98 -21.91 -0.55
CA MET A 405 5.87 -21.98 0.40
C MET A 405 4.66 -22.67 -0.23
N PRO A 406 3.78 -23.28 0.58
CA PRO A 406 2.50 -23.77 0.07
C PRO A 406 1.65 -22.59 -0.41
N CYS A 407 0.79 -22.84 -1.40
CA CYS A 407 -0.24 -21.88 -1.83
C CYS A 407 -1.53 -22.62 -2.18
N SER A 408 -2.67 -21.93 -2.07
CA SER A 408 -3.97 -22.48 -2.46
C SER A 408 -4.51 -21.80 -3.71
N SER A 409 -5.14 -22.57 -4.61
CA SER A 409 -5.87 -22.01 -5.74
C SER A 409 -7.09 -21.18 -5.29
N GLU A 410 -7.59 -21.39 -4.07
CA GLU A 410 -8.62 -20.54 -3.45
C GLU A 410 -8.13 -19.11 -3.22
N ASP A 411 -6.82 -18.92 -3.05
CA ASP A 411 -6.20 -17.59 -2.88
C ASP A 411 -6.25 -16.76 -4.18
N SER A 412 -6.67 -17.35 -5.30
CA SER A 412 -6.88 -16.63 -6.56
C SER A 412 -8.05 -15.64 -6.50
N PHE A 413 -8.95 -15.82 -5.53
CA PHE A 413 -10.13 -14.99 -5.37
C PHE A 413 -10.07 -14.19 -4.07
N ILE A 414 -10.12 -12.87 -4.21
CA ILE A 414 -10.17 -11.92 -3.11
C ILE A 414 -11.27 -10.91 -3.43
N PRO A 415 -12.41 -10.91 -2.71
CA PRO A 415 -13.48 -9.95 -2.94
C PRO A 415 -13.10 -8.54 -2.48
N LEU A 416 -13.91 -7.56 -2.85
CA LEU A 416 -13.84 -6.20 -2.30
C LEU A 416 -14.20 -6.24 -0.80
N SER A 417 -13.78 -5.20 -0.06
CA SER A 417 -14.23 -5.04 1.34
C SER A 417 -15.68 -4.54 1.44
N LEU A 418 -16.27 -4.15 0.30
CA LEU A 418 -17.67 -3.76 0.19
C LEU A 418 -18.57 -4.98 -0.01
N PRO A 419 -19.71 -5.05 0.70
CA PRO A 419 -20.68 -6.12 0.50
C PRO A 419 -21.40 -5.98 -0.85
N ASP A 420 -21.95 -7.07 -1.36
CA ASP A 420 -22.72 -7.10 -2.62
C ASP A 420 -23.92 -6.16 -2.60
N SER A 421 -24.46 -5.87 -1.42
CA SER A 421 -25.57 -4.93 -1.22
C SER A 421 -25.17 -3.46 -1.41
N ALA A 422 -23.87 -3.13 -1.51
CA ALA A 422 -23.41 -1.76 -1.72
C ALA A 422 -23.79 -1.22 -3.11
N SER A 423 -23.65 -2.03 -4.17
CA SER A 423 -24.13 -1.73 -5.51
C SER A 423 -24.12 -2.96 -6.43
N SER A 424 -24.89 -2.90 -7.53
CA SER A 424 -24.91 -3.97 -8.54
C SER A 424 -23.58 -4.15 -9.28
N GLU A 425 -22.73 -3.12 -9.33
CA GLU A 425 -21.36 -3.21 -9.86
C GLU A 425 -20.42 -3.91 -8.88
N VAL A 426 -20.50 -3.59 -7.58
CA VAL A 426 -19.74 -4.26 -6.52
C VAL A 426 -20.05 -5.76 -6.51
N ALA A 427 -21.33 -6.13 -6.61
CA ALA A 427 -21.75 -7.53 -6.72
C ALA A 427 -21.19 -8.26 -7.95
N LYS A 428 -20.87 -7.55 -9.04
CA LYS A 428 -20.18 -8.14 -10.21
C LYS A 428 -18.69 -8.33 -9.96
N LEU A 429 -18.04 -7.38 -9.28
CA LEU A 429 -16.61 -7.41 -8.96
C LEU A 429 -16.29 -8.43 -7.87
N ASN A 430 -17.23 -8.72 -6.97
CA ASN A 430 -17.14 -9.76 -5.96
C ASN A 430 -17.39 -11.17 -6.51
N LYS A 431 -17.47 -11.36 -7.83
CA LYS A 431 -17.58 -12.71 -8.41
C LYS A 431 -16.22 -13.41 -8.46
N PRO A 432 -16.18 -14.74 -8.28
CA PRO A 432 -14.95 -15.49 -8.41
C PRO A 432 -14.37 -15.43 -9.83
N PRO A 433 -13.08 -15.77 -10.01
CA PRO A 433 -12.45 -15.87 -11.33
C PRO A 433 -13.25 -16.78 -12.26
N SER A 434 -13.15 -16.56 -13.57
CA SER A 434 -13.85 -17.39 -14.56
C SER A 434 -13.45 -18.87 -14.46
N PRO A 435 -14.32 -19.83 -14.84
CA PRO A 435 -13.99 -21.26 -14.81
C PRO A 435 -12.70 -21.61 -15.57
N ARG A 436 -12.39 -20.85 -16.63
CA ARG A 436 -11.12 -20.99 -17.37
C ARG A 436 -9.91 -20.63 -16.50
N VAL A 437 -9.96 -19.52 -15.78
CA VAL A 437 -8.88 -19.12 -14.85
C VAL A 437 -8.76 -20.13 -13.71
N GLN A 438 -9.89 -20.54 -13.11
CA GLN A 438 -9.91 -21.57 -12.06
C GLN A 438 -9.28 -22.88 -12.56
N GLY A 439 -9.60 -23.30 -13.79
CA GLY A 439 -9.03 -24.50 -14.40
C GLY A 439 -7.51 -24.43 -14.65
N ILE A 440 -6.94 -23.23 -14.84
CA ILE A 440 -5.49 -23.02 -14.98
C ILE A 440 -4.79 -23.09 -13.62
N VAL A 441 -5.36 -22.48 -12.58
CA VAL A 441 -4.71 -22.37 -11.26
C VAL A 441 -5.00 -23.56 -10.31
N LYS A 442 -6.01 -24.39 -10.59
CA LYS A 442 -6.50 -25.47 -9.68
C LYS A 442 -5.40 -26.39 -9.13
N ASP A 443 -4.37 -26.65 -9.94
CA ASP A 443 -3.32 -27.62 -9.63
C ASP A 443 -2.09 -26.96 -9.00
N ALA A 444 -2.04 -25.63 -8.91
CA ALA A 444 -0.96 -24.91 -8.23
C ALA A 444 -1.01 -25.18 -6.72
N LYS A 445 0.05 -25.80 -6.18
CA LYS A 445 0.15 -26.19 -4.76
C LYS A 445 1.26 -25.46 -4.01
N TYR A 446 2.22 -24.91 -4.73
CA TYR A 446 3.31 -24.15 -4.15
C TYR A 446 3.59 -22.89 -4.95
N LEU A 447 3.95 -21.84 -4.21
CA LEU A 447 4.58 -20.65 -4.76
C LEU A 447 6.08 -20.77 -4.48
N LEU A 448 6.89 -20.52 -5.52
CA LEU A 448 8.33 -20.49 -5.44
C LEU A 448 8.81 -19.10 -5.90
N LEU A 449 9.65 -18.46 -5.09
CA LEU A 449 10.33 -17.22 -5.43
C LEU A 449 11.78 -17.50 -5.79
N ILE A 450 12.25 -16.93 -6.90
CA ILE A 450 13.66 -16.90 -7.26
C ILE A 450 14.16 -15.46 -7.26
N THR A 451 15.12 -15.14 -6.40
CA THR A 451 15.67 -13.79 -6.24
C THR A 451 17.16 -13.78 -6.53
N ASP A 452 17.62 -12.91 -7.44
CA ASP A 452 19.04 -12.73 -7.72
C ASP A 452 19.73 -11.98 -6.56
N ILE A 453 20.50 -12.73 -5.76
CA ILE A 453 21.28 -12.23 -4.63
C ILE A 453 22.79 -12.17 -4.96
N THR A 454 23.15 -12.02 -6.22
CA THR A 454 24.55 -11.82 -6.63
C THR A 454 25.04 -10.43 -6.23
N SER A 455 26.21 -10.32 -5.60
CA SER A 455 26.89 -9.04 -5.36
C SER A 455 28.31 -9.05 -5.93
N ILE A 456 28.89 -7.85 -6.08
CA ILE A 456 30.29 -7.72 -6.49
C ILE A 456 31.19 -8.35 -5.42
N SER A 457 30.92 -8.08 -4.15
CA SER A 457 31.63 -8.68 -3.02
C SER A 457 31.58 -10.21 -3.00
N SER A 458 30.44 -10.84 -3.29
CA SER A 458 30.36 -12.31 -3.36
C SER A 458 31.14 -12.87 -4.54
N THR A 459 30.96 -12.28 -5.72
CA THR A 459 31.66 -12.71 -6.95
C THR A 459 33.18 -12.66 -6.77
N GLU A 460 33.72 -11.54 -6.26
CA GLU A 460 35.15 -11.40 -6.02
C GLU A 460 35.69 -12.36 -4.96
N GLN A 461 34.91 -12.66 -3.92
CA GLN A 461 35.32 -13.64 -2.92
C GLN A 461 35.36 -15.06 -3.47
N PHE A 462 34.37 -15.47 -4.27
CA PHE A 462 34.39 -16.79 -4.93
C PHE A 462 35.50 -16.91 -5.99
N LYS A 463 35.87 -15.82 -6.66
CA LYS A 463 37.00 -15.81 -7.62
C LYS A 463 38.35 -16.11 -6.97
N LYS A 464 38.52 -15.84 -5.66
CA LYS A 464 39.74 -16.15 -4.91
C LYS A 464 39.93 -17.64 -4.64
N ILE A 465 38.91 -18.47 -4.86
CA ILE A 465 38.99 -19.92 -4.64
C ILE A 465 39.91 -20.54 -5.69
N SER A 466 40.98 -21.20 -5.24
CA SER A 466 41.87 -21.96 -6.13
C SER A 466 41.20 -23.26 -6.58
N PHE A 467 41.35 -23.61 -7.85
CA PHE A 467 40.84 -24.86 -8.42
C PHE A 467 41.74 -25.37 -9.53
N ASP A 468 41.70 -26.69 -9.76
CA ASP A 468 42.41 -27.33 -10.87
C ASP A 468 41.54 -27.32 -12.14
N LYS A 469 42.03 -26.64 -13.18
CA LYS A 469 41.35 -26.53 -14.48
C LYS A 469 41.24 -27.88 -15.20
N SER A 470 42.11 -28.84 -14.93
CA SER A 470 42.08 -30.17 -15.56
C SER A 470 40.77 -30.93 -15.26
N HIS A 471 40.19 -30.66 -14.09
CA HIS A 471 38.99 -31.34 -13.60
C HIS A 471 37.66 -30.67 -14.00
N VAL A 472 37.67 -29.56 -14.74
CA VAL A 472 36.44 -28.80 -15.11
C VAL A 472 35.39 -29.67 -15.81
N ASN A 473 35.81 -30.71 -16.54
CA ASN A 473 34.89 -31.66 -17.18
C ASN A 473 34.00 -32.42 -16.18
N HIS A 474 34.41 -32.57 -14.91
CA HIS A 474 33.58 -33.18 -13.86
C HIS A 474 32.36 -32.34 -13.49
N LEU A 475 32.34 -31.04 -13.84
CA LEU A 475 31.20 -30.16 -13.62
C LEU A 475 30.01 -30.47 -14.54
N LYS A 476 30.18 -31.31 -15.57
CA LYS A 476 29.09 -31.75 -16.48
C LYS A 476 27.89 -32.33 -15.76
N GLN A 477 28.06 -32.90 -14.56
CA GLN A 477 26.96 -33.43 -13.75
C GLN A 477 25.97 -32.36 -13.27
N TYR A 478 26.40 -31.09 -13.20
CA TYR A 478 25.53 -29.95 -12.86
C TYR A 478 25.00 -29.23 -14.11
N GLY A 479 25.33 -29.74 -15.30
CA GLY A 479 24.91 -29.19 -16.59
C GLY A 479 23.54 -29.72 -17.01
N HIS A 480 22.69 -28.82 -17.51
CA HIS A 480 21.33 -29.16 -17.96
C HIS A 480 21.36 -29.52 -19.45
N GLN A 481 20.96 -30.76 -19.77
CA GLN A 481 20.91 -31.24 -21.15
C GLN A 481 19.82 -30.52 -21.94
N LYS A 482 20.01 -30.28 -23.24
CA LYS A 482 18.95 -29.72 -24.08
C LYS A 482 17.81 -30.72 -24.23
N LEU A 483 16.56 -30.27 -24.06
CA LEU A 483 15.39 -31.10 -24.25
C LEU A 483 15.00 -31.14 -25.74
N ARG A 484 14.48 -32.29 -26.18
CA ARG A 484 13.83 -32.40 -27.50
C ARG A 484 12.51 -31.61 -27.54
N SER A 485 11.81 -31.55 -26.40
CA SER A 485 10.58 -30.78 -26.20
C SER A 485 10.57 -30.24 -24.78
N TYR A 486 10.33 -28.94 -24.63
CA TYR A 486 10.25 -28.30 -23.32
C TYR A 486 8.84 -28.42 -22.74
N PRO A 487 8.68 -28.69 -21.44
CA PRO A 487 7.37 -28.67 -20.78
C PRO A 487 6.67 -27.31 -20.96
N SER A 488 5.34 -27.34 -21.08
CA SER A 488 4.55 -26.12 -21.14
C SER A 488 4.69 -25.32 -19.84
N LEU A 489 5.21 -24.10 -19.95
CA LEU A 489 5.34 -23.12 -18.87
C LEU A 489 4.77 -21.80 -19.36
N GLU A 490 3.70 -21.33 -18.73
CA GLU A 490 3.02 -20.10 -19.16
C GLU A 490 3.53 -18.89 -18.37
N PHE A 491 4.09 -17.92 -19.09
CA PHE A 491 4.51 -16.64 -18.54
C PHE A 491 3.35 -15.66 -18.62
N VAL A 492 2.99 -15.09 -17.48
CA VAL A 492 1.96 -14.08 -17.31
C VAL A 492 2.65 -12.80 -16.86
N ALA A 493 2.47 -11.72 -17.61
CA ALA A 493 2.88 -10.40 -17.14
C ALA A 493 1.87 -9.92 -16.10
N LEU A 494 2.35 -9.29 -15.03
CA LEU A 494 1.51 -8.65 -14.06
C LEU A 494 0.88 -7.43 -14.72
N ASP A 495 -0.37 -7.60 -15.17
CA ASP A 495 -1.23 -6.55 -15.71
C ASP A 495 -1.34 -5.41 -14.68
N TYR A 496 -0.59 -4.34 -14.93
CA TYR A 496 -0.97 -3.02 -14.44
C TYR A 496 -1.64 -2.26 -15.57
N ILE A 497 -2.67 -1.50 -15.19
CA ILE A 497 -3.32 -0.53 -16.06
C ILE A 497 -2.25 0.26 -16.80
N ASN A 498 -2.40 0.28 -18.13
CA ASN A 498 -1.69 1.11 -19.10
C ASN A 498 -0.91 2.27 -18.44
N LEU A 499 0.41 2.08 -18.25
CA LEU A 499 1.34 3.19 -17.94
C LEU A 499 1.39 4.25 -19.04
N ARG A 500 0.69 3.98 -20.15
CA ARG A 500 0.45 4.92 -21.22
C ARG A 500 -0.64 5.88 -20.75
N ASN A 501 -0.32 7.17 -20.72
CA ASN A 501 -1.32 8.23 -20.55
C ASN A 501 -2.40 8.21 -21.66
N GLU A 502 -2.26 7.37 -22.69
CA GLU A 502 -3.10 7.30 -23.88
C GLU A 502 -3.14 5.89 -24.48
N THR A 503 -4.32 5.47 -24.97
CA THR A 503 -4.48 4.22 -25.72
C THR A 503 -3.71 4.27 -27.04
N ARG A 504 -3.00 3.20 -27.37
CA ARG A 504 -2.37 3.00 -28.68
C ARG A 504 -3.25 2.13 -29.56
N TYR A 505 -3.20 2.35 -30.87
CA TYR A 505 -3.96 1.61 -31.87
C TYR A 505 -3.00 0.94 -32.85
N LEU A 506 -3.25 -0.34 -33.14
CA LEU A 506 -2.49 -1.08 -34.13
C LEU A 506 -2.90 -0.59 -35.51
N TYR A 507 -1.94 -0.06 -36.27
CA TYR A 507 -2.18 0.38 -37.63
C TYR A 507 -0.86 0.42 -38.37
N LYS A 508 -0.77 -0.31 -39.47
CA LYS A 508 0.43 -0.37 -40.30
C LYS A 508 0.29 0.60 -41.46
N THR A 509 1.08 1.67 -41.45
CA THR A 509 1.17 2.65 -42.53
C THR A 509 2.63 3.01 -42.80
N PRO A 510 3.04 3.23 -44.06
CA PRO A 510 4.41 3.65 -44.36
C PRO A 510 4.67 5.06 -43.80
N ILE A 511 5.89 5.25 -43.31
CA ILE A 511 6.37 6.52 -42.78
C ILE A 511 7.76 6.83 -43.33
N GLN A 512 8.09 8.11 -43.39
CA GLN A 512 9.42 8.59 -43.74
C GLN A 512 10.01 9.30 -42.53
N LEU A 513 11.27 9.00 -42.24
CA LEU A 513 12.07 9.60 -41.17
C LEU A 513 13.22 10.36 -41.82
N GLU A 514 13.42 11.60 -41.43
CA GLU A 514 14.49 12.46 -41.91
C GLU A 514 15.30 12.95 -40.70
N GLN A 515 16.62 12.79 -40.75
CA GLN A 515 17.57 13.42 -39.83
C GLN A 515 18.73 13.99 -40.65
N GLU A 516 19.10 15.25 -40.40
CA GLU A 516 20.07 16.00 -41.24
C GLU A 516 21.37 15.23 -41.52
N GLU A 517 21.87 14.47 -40.54
CA GLU A 517 23.13 13.71 -40.65
C GLU A 517 22.98 12.28 -41.22
N LYS A 518 21.78 11.70 -41.17
CA LYS A 518 21.54 10.27 -41.48
C LYS A 518 20.64 10.04 -42.70
N GLY A 519 20.14 11.11 -43.32
CA GLY A 519 19.31 11.06 -44.53
C GLY A 519 17.88 10.59 -44.28
N GLU A 520 17.20 10.21 -45.35
CA GLU A 520 15.82 9.71 -45.30
C GLU A 520 15.77 8.18 -45.17
N ILE A 521 15.03 7.70 -44.16
CA ILE A 521 14.77 6.28 -43.92
C ILE A 521 13.27 6.01 -43.98
N ILE A 522 12.90 4.93 -44.67
CA ILE A 522 11.50 4.49 -44.75
C ILE A 522 11.25 3.37 -43.73
N GLY A 523 10.14 3.47 -43.03
CA GLY A 523 9.64 2.44 -42.12
C GLY A 523 8.13 2.28 -42.23
N HIS A 524 7.56 1.49 -41.33
CA HIS A 524 6.11 1.45 -41.11
C HIS A 524 5.79 1.54 -39.63
N THR A 525 4.62 2.10 -39.31
CA THR A 525 4.09 2.05 -37.96
C THR A 525 3.71 0.62 -37.58
N LEU A 526 3.95 0.24 -36.34
CA LEU A 526 3.35 -0.92 -35.67
C LEU A 526 2.12 -0.47 -34.88
N ASP A 527 2.26 0.64 -34.15
CA ASP A 527 1.17 1.28 -33.43
C ASP A 527 1.33 2.81 -33.40
N PHE A 528 0.23 3.51 -33.08
CA PHE A 528 0.24 4.95 -32.79
C PHE A 528 -0.70 5.30 -31.62
N SER A 529 -0.39 6.36 -30.87
CA SER A 529 -1.33 7.08 -29.99
C SER A 529 -1.43 8.55 -30.42
N VAL A 530 -2.09 9.38 -29.60
CA VAL A 530 -2.15 10.83 -29.81
C VAL A 530 -0.75 11.45 -29.80
N ASN A 531 0.14 11.01 -28.90
CA ASN A 531 1.49 11.57 -28.74
C ASN A 531 2.65 10.60 -29.04
N GLY A 532 2.39 9.35 -29.41
CA GLY A 532 3.43 8.34 -29.53
C GLY A 532 3.31 7.48 -30.79
N LEU A 533 4.45 6.95 -31.24
CA LEU A 533 4.52 5.99 -32.34
C LEU A 533 5.43 4.83 -31.92
N GLN A 534 5.12 3.64 -32.41
CA GLN A 534 6.10 2.57 -32.52
C GLN A 534 6.25 2.22 -33.99
N ILE A 535 7.49 2.12 -34.44
CA ILE A 535 7.82 1.95 -35.85
C ILE A 535 8.80 0.81 -36.03
N GLU A 536 8.74 0.17 -37.18
CA GLU A 536 9.66 -0.88 -37.60
C GLU A 536 10.35 -0.47 -38.90
N LEU A 537 11.66 -0.70 -38.94
CA LEU A 537 12.55 -0.41 -40.05
C LEU A 537 13.01 -1.72 -40.71
N ALA A 538 13.28 -1.67 -42.01
CA ALA A 538 13.73 -2.83 -42.78
C ALA A 538 15.14 -3.31 -42.36
N SER A 539 15.97 -2.40 -41.85
CA SER A 539 17.34 -2.68 -41.39
C SER A 539 17.58 -2.06 -40.02
N PRO A 540 18.55 -2.60 -39.24
CA PRO A 540 19.04 -1.98 -38.01
C PRO A 540 19.37 -0.50 -38.19
N THR A 541 18.90 0.35 -37.29
CA THR A 541 19.19 1.78 -37.26
C THR A 541 20.30 2.13 -36.27
N ASP A 542 20.97 3.25 -36.53
CA ASP A 542 21.90 3.90 -35.62
C ASP A 542 21.27 5.08 -34.87
N TYR A 543 19.93 5.19 -34.84
CA TYR A 543 19.25 6.12 -33.95
C TYR A 543 19.48 5.74 -32.49
N GLU A 544 19.67 6.74 -31.65
CA GLU A 544 19.83 6.59 -30.21
C GLU A 544 18.72 7.30 -29.44
N LYS A 545 18.55 6.94 -28.16
CA LYS A 545 17.57 7.60 -27.30
C LYS A 545 17.94 9.09 -27.14
N GLY A 546 16.97 9.96 -27.40
CA GLY A 546 17.14 11.41 -27.38
C GLY A 546 17.30 12.03 -28.78
N ASP A 547 17.52 11.23 -29.83
CA ASP A 547 17.59 11.74 -31.20
C ASP A 547 16.28 12.42 -31.60
N LEU A 548 16.39 13.55 -32.30
CA LEU A 548 15.26 14.28 -32.87
C LEU A 548 15.13 13.95 -34.36
N LEU A 549 13.95 13.50 -34.76
CA LEU A 549 13.63 13.07 -36.11
C LEU A 549 12.47 13.89 -36.68
N LEU A 550 12.54 14.17 -37.98
CA LEU A 550 11.41 14.70 -38.73
C LEU A 550 10.65 13.53 -39.37
N VAL A 551 9.37 13.40 -39.03
CA VAL A 551 8.51 12.29 -39.47
C VAL A 551 7.49 12.78 -40.48
N ALA A 552 7.29 12.04 -41.56
CA ALA A 552 6.21 12.26 -42.52
C ALA A 552 5.32 11.01 -42.67
N PHE A 553 4.03 11.25 -42.92
CA PHE A 553 3.01 10.21 -43.15
C PHE A 553 2.37 10.37 -44.54
N PRO A 554 3.00 9.86 -45.61
CA PRO A 554 2.54 10.10 -46.99
C PRO A 554 1.12 9.62 -47.26
N GLU A 555 0.74 8.45 -46.74
CA GLU A 555 -0.61 7.90 -46.95
C GLU A 555 -1.67 8.60 -46.10
N LEU A 556 -1.36 8.95 -44.85
CA LEU A 556 -2.29 9.67 -43.99
C LEU A 556 -2.50 11.11 -44.45
N GLN A 557 -1.50 11.73 -45.10
CA GLN A 557 -1.63 13.06 -45.70
C GLN A 557 -2.73 13.12 -46.77
N LYS A 558 -2.98 12.01 -47.49
CA LYS A 558 -4.05 11.94 -48.50
C LYS A 558 -5.46 12.00 -47.87
N LEU A 559 -5.59 11.65 -46.59
CA LEU A 559 -6.86 11.63 -45.87
C LEU A 559 -7.29 13.01 -45.34
N SER A 560 -6.37 13.98 -45.27
CA SER A 560 -6.68 15.30 -44.75
C SER A 560 -5.85 16.40 -45.41
N LYS A 561 -6.54 17.42 -45.93
CA LYS A 561 -5.92 18.69 -46.35
C LYS A 561 -5.80 19.71 -45.21
N LYS A 562 -6.42 19.43 -44.05
CA LYS A 562 -6.46 20.32 -42.89
C LYS A 562 -5.17 20.28 -42.08
N TYR A 563 -4.50 19.13 -42.07
CA TYR A 563 -3.26 18.91 -41.31
C TYR A 563 -2.09 18.70 -42.26
N GLN A 564 -0.96 19.31 -41.92
CA GLN A 564 0.31 19.09 -42.58
C GLN A 564 1.05 17.97 -41.84
N LEU A 565 1.16 16.81 -42.46
CA LEU A 565 1.74 15.57 -41.93
C LEU A 565 3.10 15.26 -42.56
N ASN A 566 3.86 16.30 -42.86
CA ASN A 566 5.26 16.22 -43.25
C ASN A 566 6.12 16.98 -42.23
N LYS A 567 7.39 16.59 -42.09
CA LYS A 567 8.37 17.23 -41.20
C LYS A 567 7.88 17.43 -39.75
N LEU A 568 7.20 16.42 -39.19
CA LEU A 568 6.70 16.44 -37.82
C LEU A 568 7.82 16.07 -36.83
N PRO A 569 8.14 16.91 -35.83
CA PRO A 569 9.25 16.63 -34.93
C PRO A 569 8.88 15.57 -33.89
N TYR A 570 9.65 14.49 -33.84
CA TYR A 570 9.55 13.42 -32.85
C TYR A 570 10.90 13.17 -32.19
N GLU A 571 10.87 12.76 -30.93
CA GLU A 571 12.04 12.34 -30.15
C GLU A 571 12.05 10.81 -30.01
N VAL A 572 13.23 10.22 -30.18
CA VAL A 572 13.46 8.79 -29.98
C VAL A 572 13.49 8.48 -28.48
N MET A 573 12.51 7.70 -28.02
CA MET A 573 12.38 7.31 -26.62
C MET A 573 13.11 6.01 -26.28
N ALA A 574 13.16 5.08 -27.24
CA ALA A 574 13.84 3.80 -27.10
C ALA A 574 14.07 3.16 -28.48
N VAL A 575 15.14 2.39 -28.58
CA VAL A 575 15.44 1.52 -29.73
C VAL A 575 15.55 0.07 -29.23
N SER A 576 14.99 -0.88 -29.97
CA SER A 576 15.07 -2.29 -29.60
C SER A 576 16.49 -2.84 -29.67
N LYS A 577 16.75 -3.97 -29.02
CA LYS A 577 18.07 -4.63 -29.06
C LYS A 577 18.51 -5.04 -30.47
N THR A 578 17.56 -5.36 -31.35
CA THR A 578 17.82 -5.67 -32.76
C THR A 578 18.02 -4.41 -33.61
N LYS A 579 17.86 -3.22 -33.02
CA LYS A 579 17.93 -1.92 -33.67
C LYS A 579 16.91 -1.72 -34.81
N THR A 580 15.88 -2.57 -34.93
CA THR A 580 14.88 -2.48 -36.01
C THR A 580 13.56 -1.85 -35.57
N ILE A 581 13.30 -1.75 -34.26
CA ILE A 581 12.08 -1.15 -33.72
C ILE A 581 12.46 0.11 -32.95
N VAL A 582 11.78 1.21 -33.26
CA VAL A 582 12.02 2.53 -32.66
C VAL A 582 10.72 3.04 -32.06
N ASN A 583 10.78 3.50 -30.82
CA ASN A 583 9.66 4.14 -30.13
C ASN A 583 9.86 5.65 -30.17
N LEU A 584 8.88 6.38 -30.68
CA LEU A 584 8.92 7.83 -30.86
C LEU A 584 7.86 8.52 -29.99
N ARG A 585 8.15 9.74 -29.56
CA ARG A 585 7.22 10.65 -28.88
C ARG A 585 7.20 11.99 -29.61
N SER A 586 6.03 12.60 -29.75
CA SER A 586 5.91 13.94 -30.35
C SER A 586 6.76 14.93 -29.56
N TYR A 587 7.64 15.65 -30.24
CA TYR A 587 8.53 16.60 -29.59
C TYR A 587 7.88 17.99 -29.57
N LYS A 588 7.88 18.62 -28.39
CA LYS A 588 7.36 19.98 -28.17
C LYS A 588 8.45 20.79 -27.46
N PRO A 589 9.04 21.81 -28.10
CA PRO A 589 10.07 22.64 -27.51
C PRO A 589 9.61 23.37 -26.23
N THR A 590 8.34 23.77 -26.17
CA THR A 590 7.71 24.36 -24.98
C THR A 590 6.31 23.76 -24.76
N ALA A 591 5.78 23.89 -23.53
CA ALA A 591 4.46 23.34 -23.19
C ALA A 591 3.33 23.88 -24.07
N ASP A 592 3.45 25.12 -24.55
CA ASP A 592 2.47 25.79 -25.40
C ASP A 592 2.67 25.52 -26.90
N THR A 593 3.74 24.82 -27.29
CA THR A 593 3.97 24.51 -28.70
C THR A 593 3.00 23.42 -29.16
N ASP A 594 2.18 23.75 -30.15
CA ASP A 594 1.23 22.82 -30.73
C ASP A 594 1.92 21.88 -31.74
N HIS A 595 1.60 20.60 -31.68
CA HIS A 595 2.18 19.59 -32.56
C HIS A 595 1.10 19.09 -33.53
N GLN A 596 1.27 19.37 -34.83
CA GLN A 596 0.26 19.10 -35.87
C GLN A 596 -0.13 17.61 -35.94
N GLY A 597 0.85 16.71 -35.82
CA GLY A 597 0.60 15.26 -35.77
C GLY A 597 -0.30 14.87 -34.59
N THR A 598 -0.13 15.51 -33.44
CA THR A 598 -0.93 15.22 -32.24
C THR A 598 -2.39 15.60 -32.44
N ARG A 599 -2.65 16.77 -33.04
CA ARG A 599 -4.02 17.19 -33.38
C ARG A 599 -4.67 16.26 -34.40
N PHE A 600 -3.92 15.87 -35.42
CA PHE A 600 -4.39 14.93 -36.43
C PHE A 600 -4.75 13.57 -35.80
N PHE A 601 -3.85 12.95 -35.05
CA PHE A 601 -4.11 11.64 -34.43
C PHE A 601 -5.24 11.70 -33.41
N ASN A 602 -5.37 12.78 -32.64
CA ASN A 602 -6.52 12.98 -31.76
C ASN A 602 -7.86 12.97 -32.54
N GLN A 603 -7.93 13.73 -33.65
CA GLN A 603 -9.13 13.74 -34.49
C GLN A 603 -9.36 12.40 -35.20
N LEU A 604 -8.31 11.76 -35.72
CA LEU A 604 -8.38 10.46 -36.40
C LEU A 604 -8.95 9.39 -35.46
N ILE A 605 -8.44 9.33 -34.23
CA ILE A 605 -8.87 8.38 -33.19
C ILE A 605 -10.32 8.64 -32.80
N ALA A 606 -10.68 9.90 -32.51
CA ALA A 606 -12.04 10.26 -32.11
C ALA A 606 -13.08 9.85 -33.18
N ASN A 607 -12.76 10.02 -34.46
CA ASN A 607 -13.68 9.73 -35.56
C ASN A 607 -13.73 8.25 -35.99
N ASN A 608 -12.70 7.45 -35.66
CA ASN A 608 -12.57 6.07 -36.14
C ASN A 608 -12.46 5.04 -35.01
N LYS A 609 -12.90 5.40 -33.80
CA LYS A 609 -12.77 4.56 -32.59
C LYS A 609 -13.32 3.14 -32.76
N SER A 610 -14.38 2.94 -33.54
CA SER A 610 -14.97 1.62 -33.82
C SER A 610 -14.21 0.78 -34.85
N LYS A 611 -13.33 1.40 -35.64
CA LYS A 611 -12.55 0.75 -36.71
C LYS A 611 -11.08 0.52 -36.33
N LEU A 612 -10.57 1.27 -35.35
CA LEU A 612 -9.22 1.12 -34.84
C LEU A 612 -9.15 0.02 -33.80
N VAL A 613 -8.25 -0.95 -33.99
CA VAL A 613 -7.99 -2.00 -33.01
C VAL A 613 -7.05 -1.42 -31.95
N ALA A 614 -7.52 -1.30 -30.71
CA ALA A 614 -6.67 -0.92 -29.61
C ALA A 614 -5.54 -1.94 -29.47
N SER A 615 -4.30 -1.46 -29.38
CA SER A 615 -3.14 -2.21 -28.90
C SER A 615 -3.29 -2.38 -27.38
N GLU A 616 -4.36 -3.07 -26.98
CA GLU A 616 -4.39 -3.73 -25.70
C GLU A 616 -3.47 -4.95 -25.87
N GLU A 617 -2.45 -5.08 -25.02
CA GLU A 617 -1.91 -6.42 -24.75
C GLU A 617 -3.03 -7.18 -24.03
N SER A 618 -4.09 -7.59 -24.75
CA SER A 618 -5.18 -8.30 -24.14
C SER A 618 -4.59 -9.59 -23.59
N PRO A 619 -4.64 -9.82 -22.26
CA PRO A 619 -4.04 -10.99 -21.67
C PRO A 619 -4.64 -12.23 -22.31
N LYS A 620 -3.79 -13.19 -22.69
CA LYS A 620 -4.18 -14.45 -23.35
C LYS A 620 -5.34 -15.16 -22.64
N THR A 621 -5.43 -14.98 -21.32
CA THR A 621 -6.60 -15.34 -20.52
C THR A 621 -6.95 -14.17 -19.58
N PRO A 622 -8.03 -13.41 -19.86
CA PRO A 622 -8.47 -12.31 -18.99
C PRO A 622 -8.69 -12.73 -17.54
N GLY A 623 -8.18 -11.93 -16.60
CA GLY A 623 -8.28 -12.17 -15.15
C GLY A 623 -7.24 -13.15 -14.59
N LEU A 624 -6.44 -13.82 -15.42
CA LEU A 624 -5.39 -14.71 -14.93
C LEU A 624 -4.30 -13.95 -14.15
N SER A 625 -3.85 -12.81 -14.66
CA SER A 625 -2.89 -11.95 -13.94
C SER A 625 -3.41 -11.56 -12.56
N THR A 626 -4.67 -11.10 -12.47
CA THR A 626 -5.32 -10.73 -11.21
C THR A 626 -5.40 -11.92 -10.24
N ALA A 627 -5.75 -13.11 -10.73
CA ALA A 627 -5.78 -14.33 -9.93
C ALA A 627 -4.39 -14.68 -9.36
N LEU A 628 -3.35 -14.67 -10.19
CA LEU A 628 -1.99 -14.94 -9.74
C LEU A 628 -1.47 -13.86 -8.77
N ARG A 629 -1.78 -12.58 -9.03
CA ARG A 629 -1.49 -11.46 -8.14
C ARG A 629 -2.05 -11.73 -6.74
N ASN A 630 -3.33 -12.10 -6.64
CA ASN A 630 -3.99 -12.40 -5.38
C ASN A 630 -3.31 -13.55 -4.63
N MET A 631 -2.97 -14.63 -5.34
CA MET A 631 -2.24 -15.76 -4.76
C MET A 631 -0.86 -15.34 -4.22
N VAL A 632 -0.14 -14.47 -4.94
CA VAL A 632 1.16 -13.94 -4.47
C VAL A 632 0.98 -13.07 -3.23
N THR A 633 0.07 -12.09 -3.26
CA THR A 633 -0.17 -11.16 -2.15
C THR A 633 -0.39 -11.89 -0.82
N LYS A 634 -1.21 -12.93 -0.84
CA LYS A 634 -1.53 -13.71 0.37
C LYS A 634 -0.34 -14.52 0.87
N ASN A 635 0.52 -14.99 -0.04
CA ASN A 635 1.64 -15.88 0.27
C ASN A 635 3.00 -15.16 0.33
N VAL A 636 3.03 -13.82 0.50
CA VAL A 636 4.28 -13.05 0.64
C VAL A 636 5.07 -13.55 1.86
N CYS A 637 6.35 -13.86 1.64
CA CYS A 637 7.30 -14.27 2.68
C CYS A 637 8.50 -13.33 2.86
N GLN A 638 8.57 -12.27 2.07
CA GLN A 638 9.68 -11.31 2.13
C GLN A 638 9.31 -10.16 3.08
N PHE A 639 10.10 -9.10 3.10
CA PHE A 639 9.94 -7.99 4.05
C PHE A 639 9.64 -6.67 3.30
N PRO A 640 8.39 -6.41 2.93
CA PRO A 640 7.99 -5.14 2.32
C PRO A 640 8.11 -3.97 3.30
N PHE A 641 8.70 -2.87 2.84
CA PHE A 641 8.65 -1.58 3.55
C PHE A 641 8.48 -0.42 2.57
N TYR A 642 7.94 0.70 3.04
CA TYR A 642 7.54 1.82 2.19
C TYR A 642 8.18 3.13 2.63
N LEU A 643 8.68 3.87 1.65
CA LEU A 643 9.38 5.14 1.84
C LEU A 643 8.43 6.29 1.52
N HIS A 644 8.13 7.08 2.54
CA HIS A 644 7.20 8.21 2.46
C HIS A 644 7.99 9.51 2.39
N LYS A 645 7.54 10.41 1.52
CA LYS A 645 8.02 11.79 1.46
C LYS A 645 7.18 12.65 2.40
N ARG A 646 7.80 13.19 3.45
CA ARG A 646 7.18 14.18 4.35
C ARG A 646 7.98 15.48 4.28
N GLY A 647 7.48 16.45 3.52
CA GLY A 647 8.22 17.67 3.21
C GLY A 647 9.48 17.36 2.40
N ALA A 648 10.64 17.73 2.93
CA ALA A 648 11.95 17.49 2.31
C ALA A 648 12.57 16.12 2.64
N HIS A 649 12.07 15.46 3.70
CA HIS A 649 12.65 14.23 4.23
C HIS A 649 11.94 12.98 3.71
N ILE A 650 12.70 11.90 3.63
CA ILE A 650 12.22 10.57 3.31
C ILE A 650 12.34 9.73 4.58
N LYS A 651 11.30 8.96 4.90
CA LYS A 651 11.36 8.01 6.02
C LYS A 651 10.63 6.74 5.68
N VAL A 652 10.91 5.66 6.41
CA VAL A 652 10.05 4.48 6.38
C VAL A 652 8.73 4.84 7.06
N GLY A 653 7.64 4.85 6.29
CA GLY A 653 6.31 5.21 6.76
C GLY A 653 5.42 4.00 7.02
N ALA A 654 5.68 2.88 6.35
CA ALA A 654 4.97 1.63 6.58
C ALA A 654 5.88 0.41 6.42
N ILE A 655 5.56 -0.65 7.15
CA ILE A 655 6.17 -1.98 7.06
C ILE A 655 5.03 -2.97 6.92
N ALA A 656 5.11 -3.86 5.94
CA ALA A 656 4.09 -4.87 5.75
C ALA A 656 4.60 -6.29 6.03
N LYS A 657 3.68 -7.19 6.38
CA LYS A 657 3.92 -8.63 6.48
C LYS A 657 2.88 -9.40 5.65
N GLY A 658 3.31 -10.49 5.04
CA GLY A 658 2.38 -11.51 4.52
C GLY A 658 2.07 -12.58 5.56
N VAL A 659 1.49 -13.70 5.10
CA VAL A 659 1.20 -14.87 5.95
C VAL A 659 2.48 -15.48 6.56
N TYR A 660 3.61 -15.34 5.88
CA TYR A 660 4.89 -15.90 6.30
C TYR A 660 5.85 -14.81 6.79
N PRO A 661 5.82 -14.41 8.07
CA PRO A 661 6.78 -13.44 8.58
C PRO A 661 8.19 -14.03 8.54
N ASN A 662 9.13 -13.29 7.96
CA ASN A 662 10.53 -13.68 7.94
C ASN A 662 11.30 -13.25 9.19
N THR A 663 12.57 -13.64 9.28
CA THR A 663 13.44 -13.36 10.42
C THR A 663 13.67 -11.86 10.66
N PHE A 664 13.54 -11.00 9.65
CA PHE A 664 13.65 -9.56 9.83
C PHE A 664 12.43 -9.00 10.61
N HIS A 665 11.23 -9.54 10.40
CA HIS A 665 10.07 -9.19 11.22
C HIS A 665 10.30 -9.54 12.70
N LEU A 666 10.87 -10.72 12.98
CA LEU A 666 11.21 -11.13 14.36
C LEU A 666 12.31 -10.26 14.98
N LEU A 667 13.25 -9.80 14.16
CA LEU A 667 14.30 -8.90 14.61
C LEU A 667 13.72 -7.54 14.98
N LEU A 668 12.80 -7.01 14.16
CA LEU A 668 12.08 -5.80 14.48
C LEU A 668 11.23 -5.93 15.74
N SER A 669 10.57 -7.08 15.95
CA SER A 669 9.77 -7.26 17.15
C SER A 669 10.60 -7.27 18.42
N HIS A 670 11.79 -7.86 18.36
CA HIS A 670 12.74 -7.79 19.45
C HIS A 670 13.20 -6.35 19.74
N ILE A 671 13.58 -5.60 18.70
CA ILE A 671 14.02 -4.20 18.84
C ILE A 671 12.91 -3.32 19.40
N ALA A 672 11.70 -3.46 18.89
CA ALA A 672 10.55 -2.71 19.40
C ALA A 672 10.24 -3.03 20.87
N GLY A 673 10.61 -4.22 21.36
CA GLY A 673 10.53 -4.56 22.78
C GLY A 673 11.61 -3.90 23.66
N LEU A 674 12.68 -3.37 23.07
CA LEU A 674 13.77 -2.68 23.78
C LEU A 674 13.59 -1.16 23.84
N VAL A 675 12.68 -0.59 23.04
CA VAL A 675 12.48 0.86 22.90
C VAL A 675 11.01 1.24 23.05
N ASN A 676 10.73 2.45 23.56
CA ASN A 676 9.34 2.92 23.71
C ASN A 676 8.64 3.17 22.37
N GLN A 677 9.38 3.65 21.37
CA GLN A 677 8.91 3.87 20.00
C GLN A 677 9.98 3.42 19.02
N PHE A 678 9.60 2.54 18.10
CA PHE A 678 10.48 2.09 17.04
C PHE A 678 10.66 3.18 15.98
N ASP A 679 11.91 3.42 15.60
CA ASP A 679 12.28 4.22 14.43
C ASP A 679 13.23 3.39 13.58
N PHE A 680 13.00 3.36 12.27
CA PHE A 680 13.87 2.66 11.32
C PHE A 680 15.32 3.14 11.35
N LYS A 681 15.58 4.36 11.85
CA LYS A 681 16.95 4.86 12.11
C LYS A 681 17.75 3.99 13.08
N GLN A 682 17.08 3.21 13.92
CA GLN A 682 17.72 2.24 14.81
C GLN A 682 18.32 1.05 14.02
N LEU A 683 17.76 0.73 12.85
CA LEU A 683 18.33 -0.28 11.94
C LEU A 683 19.39 0.30 11.01
N ILE A 684 19.14 1.47 10.43
CA ILE A 684 20.05 2.13 9.49
C ILE A 684 20.32 3.53 10.00
N LYS A 685 21.57 3.80 10.39
CA LYS A 685 22.00 5.12 10.87
C LYS A 685 21.58 6.22 9.89
N HIS A 686 21.14 7.35 10.44
CA HIS A 686 20.56 8.47 9.68
C HIS A 686 21.42 8.89 8.48
N ASP A 687 22.72 9.07 8.69
CA ASP A 687 23.61 9.57 7.62
C ASP A 687 23.75 8.55 6.49
N ALA A 688 23.82 7.26 6.81
CA ALA A 688 23.84 6.18 5.82
C ALA A 688 22.50 6.08 5.08
N PHE A 689 21.37 6.22 5.78
CA PHE A 689 20.05 6.23 5.15
C PHE A 689 19.89 7.41 4.18
N GLU A 690 20.23 8.63 4.60
CA GLU A 690 20.07 9.82 3.76
C GLU A 690 20.99 9.77 2.52
N SER A 691 22.26 9.46 2.71
CA SER A 691 23.26 9.43 1.62
C SER A 691 23.10 8.25 0.67
N MET A 692 22.84 7.04 1.18
CA MET A 692 22.82 5.82 0.34
C MET A 692 21.42 5.48 -0.19
N ILE A 693 20.35 5.87 0.51
CA ILE A 693 18.98 5.51 0.13
C ILE A 693 18.18 6.74 -0.31
N ALA A 694 18.04 7.75 0.56
CA ALA A 694 17.11 8.85 0.32
C ALA A 694 17.53 9.75 -0.87
N MET A 695 18.80 10.16 -0.93
CA MET A 695 19.31 10.99 -2.03
C MET A 695 19.24 10.24 -3.38
N PRO A 696 19.78 9.02 -3.54
CA PRO A 696 19.67 8.29 -4.80
C PRO A 696 18.21 8.04 -5.22
N LEU A 697 17.31 7.73 -4.29
CA LEU A 697 15.89 7.52 -4.59
C LEU A 697 15.16 8.77 -5.12
N LYS A 698 15.64 9.98 -4.78
CA LYS A 698 15.10 11.24 -5.33
C LYS A 698 15.51 11.43 -6.79
N GLU A 699 16.67 10.91 -7.18
CA GLU A 699 17.23 11.02 -8.53
C GLU A 699 16.77 9.90 -9.46
N MET A 700 16.37 8.75 -8.90
CA MET A 700 15.89 7.60 -9.67
C MET A 700 14.62 7.90 -10.47
N ALA A 701 14.63 7.50 -11.73
CA ALA A 701 13.43 7.37 -12.53
C ALA A 701 12.61 6.14 -12.10
N ARG A 702 11.31 6.17 -12.41
CA ARG A 702 10.36 5.09 -12.09
C ARG A 702 10.75 3.74 -12.71
N HIS A 703 11.49 3.71 -13.81
CA HIS A 703 11.84 2.46 -14.53
C HIS A 703 13.27 2.00 -14.24
N ASP A 704 14.00 2.69 -13.37
CA ASP A 704 15.36 2.30 -13.01
C ASP A 704 15.35 1.00 -12.21
N ALA A 705 16.42 0.23 -12.37
CA ALA A 705 16.62 -0.97 -11.57
C ALA A 705 16.71 -0.64 -10.08
N PRO A 706 16.29 -1.55 -9.18
CA PRO A 706 16.35 -1.32 -7.75
C PRO A 706 17.78 -1.02 -7.26
N LEU A 707 17.90 -0.10 -6.31
CA LEU A 707 19.09 0.01 -5.47
C LEU A 707 19.24 -1.27 -4.65
N GLN A 708 20.47 -1.68 -4.39
CA GLN A 708 20.77 -2.93 -3.71
C GLN A 708 21.82 -2.72 -2.62
N PHE A 709 21.49 -3.16 -1.41
CA PHE A 709 22.37 -3.02 -0.24
C PHE A 709 22.38 -4.31 0.56
N ASP A 710 23.52 -4.62 1.16
CA ASP A 710 23.65 -5.67 2.17
C ASP A 710 23.58 -5.00 3.56
N LEU A 711 22.62 -5.41 4.38
CA LEU A 711 22.48 -4.99 5.77
C LEU A 711 22.94 -6.13 6.68
N TYR A 712 24.08 -5.94 7.36
CA TYR A 712 24.59 -6.90 8.34
C TYR A 712 24.20 -6.46 9.73
N ILE A 713 23.78 -7.44 10.53
CA ILE A 713 23.27 -7.22 11.87
C ILE A 713 23.90 -8.23 12.83
N ARG A 714 24.48 -7.71 13.91
CA ARG A 714 24.89 -8.48 15.09
C ARG A 714 23.93 -8.15 16.23
N LEU A 715 23.40 -9.18 16.87
CA LEU A 715 22.45 -9.07 17.98
C LEU A 715 22.93 -9.90 19.18
N GLN A 716 22.96 -9.28 20.36
CA GLN A 716 23.19 -9.91 21.66
C GLN A 716 21.87 -9.98 22.45
N PRO A 717 21.12 -11.10 22.40
CA PRO A 717 19.74 -11.14 22.90
C PRO A 717 19.57 -10.94 24.41
N LYS A 718 20.66 -11.08 25.19
CA LYS A 718 20.64 -10.94 26.65
C LYS A 718 20.92 -9.51 27.11
N GLU A 719 21.48 -8.67 26.24
CA GLU A 719 21.78 -7.28 26.55
C GLU A 719 20.48 -6.46 26.47
N ARG A 720 20.25 -5.59 27.46
CA ARG A 720 19.05 -4.76 27.54
C ARG A 720 19.27 -3.37 26.96
N ASN A 721 20.51 -2.89 26.94
CA ASN A 721 20.85 -1.63 26.31
C ASN A 721 20.90 -1.82 24.79
N MET A 722 20.03 -1.11 24.06
CA MET A 722 19.91 -1.23 22.60
C MET A 722 21.22 -0.96 21.85
N GLU A 723 22.02 0.04 22.25
CA GLU A 723 23.27 0.41 21.56
C GLU A 723 24.34 -0.68 21.67
N ASN A 724 24.35 -1.42 22.78
CA ASN A 724 25.27 -2.54 23.01
C ASN A 724 24.73 -3.85 22.43
N ALA A 725 23.42 -4.06 22.56
CA ALA A 725 22.73 -5.26 22.08
C ALA A 725 22.77 -5.37 20.56
N PHE A 726 22.77 -4.25 19.85
CA PHE A 726 22.51 -4.20 18.41
C PHE A 726 23.59 -3.40 17.67
N ILE A 727 24.24 -4.05 16.70
CA ILE A 727 25.13 -3.38 15.74
C ILE A 727 24.64 -3.68 14.34
N SER A 728 24.46 -2.64 13.53
CA SER A 728 24.14 -2.77 12.10
C SER A 728 25.14 -2.04 11.21
N GLU A 729 25.33 -2.58 10.00
CA GLU A 729 26.14 -1.99 8.95
C GLU A 729 25.46 -2.15 7.59
N LEU A 730 25.30 -1.03 6.87
CA LEU A 730 24.75 -0.99 5.52
C LEU A 730 25.88 -0.89 4.50
N LEU A 731 25.90 -1.80 3.52
CA LEU A 731 26.95 -1.93 2.51
C LEU A 731 26.34 -1.85 1.10
N ASN A 732 26.98 -1.14 0.18
CA ASN A 732 26.56 -1.14 -1.23
C ASN A 732 26.89 -2.48 -1.89
N SER A 733 25.90 -3.20 -2.43
CA SER A 733 26.13 -4.51 -3.03
C SER A 733 26.94 -4.45 -4.34
N LYS A 734 27.03 -3.26 -4.93
CA LYS A 734 27.81 -2.98 -6.15
C LYS A 734 29.25 -2.56 -5.86
N GLU A 735 29.67 -2.57 -4.60
CA GLU A 735 31.04 -2.27 -4.20
C GLU A 735 31.68 -3.50 -3.55
N VAL A 736 33.02 -3.54 -3.57
CA VAL A 736 33.80 -4.55 -2.86
C VAL A 736 33.92 -4.10 -1.40
N SER A 737 33.37 -4.88 -0.48
CA SER A 737 33.54 -4.68 0.96
C SER A 737 33.83 -6.03 1.62
N ASP A 738 35.01 -6.17 2.20
CA ASP A 738 35.36 -7.35 3.00
C ASP A 738 35.00 -7.12 4.47
N ARG A 739 34.06 -7.92 4.96
CA ARG A 739 33.60 -7.96 6.35
C ARG A 739 33.80 -9.32 7.00
N SER A 740 34.74 -10.13 6.49
CA SER A 740 35.03 -11.46 7.04
C SER A 740 35.30 -11.44 8.54
N ASN A 741 36.07 -10.48 9.04
CA ASN A 741 36.39 -10.36 10.48
C ASN A 741 35.14 -10.05 11.32
N PHE A 742 34.30 -9.12 10.87
CA PHE A 742 33.04 -8.77 11.54
C PHE A 742 32.10 -9.97 11.62
N VAL A 743 31.94 -10.70 10.50
CA VAL A 743 31.08 -11.89 10.44
C VAL A 743 31.63 -12.98 11.36
N LYS A 744 32.93 -13.30 11.27
CA LYS A 744 33.58 -14.33 12.12
C LYS A 744 33.45 -14.03 13.61
N ALA A 745 33.65 -12.78 14.02
CA ALA A 745 33.46 -12.37 15.41
C ALA A 745 32.00 -12.49 15.86
N SER A 746 31.06 -12.05 15.01
CA SER A 746 29.62 -12.09 15.33
C SER A 746 29.09 -13.51 15.47
N VAL A 747 29.48 -14.43 14.58
CA VAL A 747 28.97 -15.81 14.61
C VAL A 747 29.58 -16.65 15.72
N ALA A 748 30.70 -16.23 16.33
CA ALA A 748 31.33 -16.97 17.42
C ALA A 748 30.42 -16.97 18.67
N GLU A 749 30.01 -15.79 19.14
CA GLU A 749 29.31 -15.64 20.43
C GLU A 749 27.87 -15.12 20.30
N ASP A 750 27.53 -14.43 19.21
CA ASP A 750 26.27 -13.68 19.08
C ASP A 750 25.31 -14.27 18.03
N LEU A 751 24.20 -13.58 17.80
CA LEU A 751 23.38 -13.80 16.61
C LEU A 751 23.86 -12.89 15.48
N PHE A 752 23.99 -13.46 14.29
CA PHE A 752 24.33 -12.75 13.07
C PHE A 752 23.23 -12.92 12.02
N PHE A 753 22.82 -11.81 11.40
CA PHE A 753 21.87 -11.80 10.29
C PHE A 753 22.45 -10.95 9.15
N ALA A 754 22.18 -11.37 7.93
CA ALA A 754 22.47 -10.58 6.75
C ALA A 754 21.24 -10.53 5.85
N PHE A 755 20.84 -9.32 5.44
CA PHE A 755 19.71 -9.10 4.56
C PHE A 755 20.15 -8.35 3.32
N ARG A 756 19.66 -8.73 2.14
CA ARG A 756 19.74 -7.90 0.95
C ARG A 756 18.49 -7.04 0.83
N LEU A 757 18.68 -5.72 0.80
CA LEU A 757 17.63 -4.74 0.56
C LEU A 757 17.55 -4.43 -0.93
N TYR A 758 16.34 -4.43 -1.49
CA TYR A 758 16.02 -3.94 -2.83
C TYR A 758 15.12 -2.72 -2.70
N ILE A 759 15.51 -1.57 -3.23
CA ILE A 759 14.74 -0.33 -3.09
C ILE A 759 14.46 0.26 -4.46
N SER A 760 13.18 0.43 -4.79
CA SER A 760 12.70 0.92 -6.09
C SER A 760 11.89 2.19 -5.96
N ARG A 761 11.96 3.05 -6.98
CA ARG A 761 11.10 4.22 -7.13
C ARG A 761 9.66 3.80 -7.49
N THR A 762 8.68 4.32 -6.75
CA THR A 762 7.27 4.09 -7.08
C THR A 762 6.75 5.09 -8.12
N GLY A 763 5.68 4.68 -8.81
CA GLY A 763 4.86 5.57 -9.63
C GLY A 763 3.76 6.23 -8.81
N ARG A 764 2.73 6.73 -9.50
CA ARG A 764 1.48 7.17 -8.86
C ARG A 764 0.71 5.97 -8.30
N PRO A 765 -0.09 6.14 -7.24
CA PRO A 765 -0.97 5.09 -6.75
C PRO A 765 -1.97 4.70 -7.84
N ASP A 766 -2.33 3.41 -7.92
CA ASP A 766 -3.40 2.94 -8.80
C ASP A 766 -4.74 3.14 -8.09
N THR A 767 -5.28 4.34 -8.26
CA THR A 767 -6.56 4.73 -7.67
C THR A 767 -7.73 3.96 -8.27
N ASP A 768 -7.61 3.39 -9.47
CA ASP A 768 -8.73 2.71 -10.14
C ASP A 768 -9.09 1.41 -9.43
N TYR A 769 -8.08 0.63 -9.01
CA TYR A 769 -8.30 -0.63 -8.31
C TYR A 769 -8.87 -0.47 -6.89
N ILE A 770 -8.64 0.67 -6.22
CA ILE A 770 -9.26 1.00 -4.92
C ILE A 770 -10.44 1.99 -5.04
N SER A 771 -10.82 2.37 -6.28
CA SER A 771 -11.75 3.48 -6.53
C SER A 771 -13.13 3.26 -5.90
N LYS A 772 -13.60 2.01 -5.88
CA LYS A 772 -14.94 1.67 -5.36
C LYS A 772 -15.00 1.82 -3.85
N GLU A 773 -14.07 1.21 -3.13
CA GLU A 773 -13.93 1.40 -1.68
C GLU A 773 -13.70 2.88 -1.33
N LEU A 774 -12.81 3.56 -2.06
CA LEU A 774 -12.46 4.95 -1.79
C LEU A 774 -13.65 5.90 -2.05
N SER A 775 -14.42 5.68 -3.11
CA SER A 775 -15.66 6.42 -3.39
C SER A 775 -16.71 6.19 -2.29
N TYR A 776 -16.83 4.96 -1.80
CA TYR A 776 -17.72 4.62 -0.71
C TYR A 776 -17.30 5.34 0.59
N ILE A 777 -16.01 5.33 0.95
CA ILE A 777 -15.49 6.08 2.10
C ILE A 777 -15.75 7.58 1.93
N SER A 778 -15.49 8.14 0.75
CA SER A 778 -15.66 9.57 0.47
C SER A 778 -17.10 10.05 0.67
N GLN A 779 -18.10 9.23 0.31
CA GLN A 779 -19.52 9.51 0.54
C GLN A 779 -19.87 9.73 2.02
N TYR A 780 -19.23 9.00 2.94
CA TYR A 780 -19.57 9.02 4.37
C TYR A 780 -18.54 9.74 5.27
N ALA A 781 -17.29 9.84 4.83
CA ALA A 781 -16.18 10.42 5.57
C ALA A 781 -15.10 11.01 4.64
N GLN A 782 -15.43 12.12 3.97
CA GLN A 782 -14.54 12.80 3.02
C GLN A 782 -13.15 13.11 3.60
N HIS A 783 -13.06 13.55 4.87
CA HIS A 783 -11.76 13.80 5.52
C HIS A 783 -10.89 12.54 5.61
N LYS A 784 -11.48 11.38 5.97
CA LYS A 784 -10.73 10.12 6.05
C LYS A 784 -10.29 9.62 4.68
N ALA A 785 -11.13 9.82 3.65
CA ALA A 785 -10.74 9.50 2.27
C ALA A 785 -9.55 10.34 1.81
N LYS A 786 -9.58 11.66 2.11
CA LYS A 786 -8.48 12.56 1.76
C LYS A 786 -7.18 12.22 2.49
N ASP A 787 -7.24 11.95 3.80
CA ASP A 787 -6.06 11.54 4.58
C ASP A 787 -5.43 10.26 3.99
N LEU A 788 -6.26 9.32 3.55
CA LEU A 788 -5.83 8.08 2.93
C LEU A 788 -5.20 8.27 1.55
N GLU A 789 -5.79 9.12 0.72
CA GLU A 789 -5.17 9.53 -0.54
C GLU A 789 -3.82 10.18 -0.29
N GLU A 790 -3.73 11.16 0.62
CA GLU A 790 -2.48 11.85 0.96
C GLU A 790 -1.41 10.87 1.45
N GLU A 791 -1.78 9.89 2.29
CA GLU A 791 -0.87 8.85 2.76
C GLU A 791 -0.32 8.00 1.60
N LEU A 792 -1.19 7.49 0.72
CA LEU A 792 -0.76 6.69 -0.44
C LEU A 792 0.07 7.52 -1.42
N TRP A 793 -0.33 8.77 -1.71
CA TRP A 793 0.42 9.69 -2.56
C TRP A 793 1.80 10.07 -1.99
N SER A 794 1.97 9.99 -0.67
CA SER A 794 3.27 10.25 -0.04
C SER A 794 4.29 9.13 -0.28
N VAL A 795 3.85 7.94 -0.72
CA VAL A 795 4.74 6.81 -1.02
C VAL A 795 5.55 7.09 -2.29
N ILE A 796 6.86 7.25 -2.11
CA ILE A 796 7.80 7.54 -3.19
C ILE A 796 8.78 6.40 -3.49
N GLY A 797 8.84 5.40 -2.61
CA GLY A 797 9.68 4.23 -2.80
C GLY A 797 9.13 3.01 -2.09
N VAL A 798 9.50 1.85 -2.61
CA VAL A 798 9.21 0.53 -2.05
C VAL A 798 10.53 -0.17 -1.83
N GLY A 799 10.66 -0.73 -0.65
CA GLY A 799 11.74 -1.61 -0.26
C GLY A 799 11.25 -3.04 -0.06
N ASP A 800 12.14 -3.98 -0.31
CA ASP A 800 11.99 -5.38 0.09
C ASP A 800 13.31 -5.87 0.71
N ALA A 801 13.25 -6.82 1.64
CA ALA A 801 14.43 -7.43 2.23
C ALA A 801 14.39 -8.96 2.20
N VAL A 802 15.51 -9.55 1.76
CA VAL A 802 15.69 -11.00 1.60
C VAL A 802 16.83 -11.47 2.49
N ASP A 803 16.62 -12.54 3.26
CA ASP A 803 17.67 -13.12 4.11
C ASP A 803 18.76 -13.77 3.23
N ILE A 804 19.98 -13.25 3.33
CA ILE A 804 21.17 -13.76 2.64
C ILE A 804 22.19 -14.34 3.63
N THR A 805 21.82 -14.54 4.89
CA THR A 805 22.74 -15.01 5.95
C THR A 805 23.49 -16.25 5.50
N GLN A 806 22.79 -17.25 4.95
CA GLN A 806 23.45 -18.48 4.51
C GLN A 806 24.48 -18.21 3.40
N GLU A 807 24.17 -17.35 2.43
CA GLU A 807 25.14 -17.00 1.37
C GLU A 807 26.38 -16.33 1.95
N VAL A 808 26.21 -15.42 2.92
CA VAL A 808 27.32 -14.73 3.58
C VAL A 808 28.20 -15.71 4.37
N LEU A 809 27.60 -16.70 5.05
CA LEU A 809 28.34 -17.74 5.76
C LEU A 809 29.15 -18.61 4.80
N THR A 810 28.56 -19.00 3.65
CA THR A 810 29.25 -19.74 2.58
C THR A 810 30.40 -18.93 1.99
N ARG A 811 30.13 -17.66 1.62
CA ARG A 811 31.08 -16.73 1.01
C ARG A 811 32.33 -16.52 1.86
N TYR A 812 32.19 -16.41 3.17
CA TYR A 812 33.32 -16.25 4.09
C TYR A 812 33.86 -17.56 4.68
N ALA A 813 33.42 -18.70 4.15
CA ALA A 813 33.86 -20.03 4.57
C ALA A 813 33.78 -20.25 6.10
N ILE A 814 32.66 -19.85 6.72
CA ILE A 814 32.42 -20.09 8.14
C ILE A 814 32.30 -21.60 8.39
N ALA A 815 33.01 -22.12 9.39
CA ALA A 815 33.07 -23.55 9.68
C ALA A 815 31.67 -24.15 9.97
N PRO A 816 31.36 -25.37 9.49
CA PRO A 816 30.04 -26.00 9.68
C PRO A 816 29.57 -26.11 11.13
N GLU A 817 30.49 -26.36 12.07
CA GLU A 817 30.20 -26.42 13.51
C GLU A 817 29.70 -25.07 14.04
N VAL A 818 30.33 -23.97 13.62
CA VAL A 818 29.95 -22.60 13.99
C VAL A 818 28.59 -22.24 13.39
N GLN A 819 28.33 -22.62 12.14
CA GLN A 819 27.01 -22.43 11.51
C GLN A 819 25.90 -23.20 12.25
N THR A 820 26.20 -24.42 12.69
CA THR A 820 25.27 -25.27 13.44
C THR A 820 24.95 -24.64 14.81
N ASN A 821 25.96 -24.14 15.52
CA ASN A 821 25.77 -23.44 16.80
C ASN A 821 24.97 -22.13 16.64
N LEU A 822 25.28 -21.33 15.61
CA LEU A 822 24.49 -20.13 15.28
C LEU A 822 23.02 -20.48 15.02
N THR A 823 22.77 -21.54 14.25
CA THR A 823 21.41 -22.01 13.94
C THR A 823 20.63 -22.41 15.20
N LYS A 824 21.28 -23.14 16.12
CA LYS A 824 20.69 -23.49 17.42
C LYS A 824 20.35 -22.25 18.24
N ARG A 825 21.25 -21.26 18.31
CA ARG A 825 20.98 -20.00 19.03
C ARG A 825 19.83 -19.20 18.40
N LYS A 826 19.78 -19.11 17.06
CA LYS A 826 18.67 -18.46 16.35
C LYS A 826 17.33 -19.14 16.61
N ALA A 827 17.29 -20.48 16.61
CA ALA A 827 16.08 -21.24 16.88
C ALA A 827 15.58 -21.07 18.32
N LEU A 828 16.48 -20.91 19.29
CA LEU A 828 16.10 -20.60 20.67
C LEU A 828 15.53 -19.18 20.78
N TRP A 829 16.18 -18.19 20.15
CA TRP A 829 15.76 -16.79 20.15
C TRP A 829 14.42 -16.57 19.43
N SER A 830 14.19 -17.22 18.28
CA SER A 830 12.98 -17.01 17.48
C SER A 830 11.70 -17.40 18.21
N LYS A 831 11.74 -18.44 19.07
CA LYS A 831 10.60 -18.84 19.91
C LYS A 831 10.16 -17.73 20.85
N THR A 832 11.10 -16.94 21.40
CA THR A 832 10.80 -15.80 22.26
C THR A 832 10.28 -14.61 21.45
N ALA A 833 10.87 -14.34 20.28
CA ALA A 833 10.52 -13.19 19.44
C ALA A 833 9.14 -13.31 18.75
N GLN A 834 8.67 -14.54 18.48
CA GLN A 834 7.37 -14.79 17.83
C GLN A 834 6.19 -14.25 18.65
N TYR A 835 6.22 -14.38 19.98
CA TYR A 835 5.16 -13.87 20.86
C TYR A 835 5.04 -12.34 20.77
N GLN A 836 6.17 -11.64 20.66
CA GLN A 836 6.21 -10.18 20.56
C GLN A 836 5.74 -9.67 19.19
N LEU A 837 5.92 -10.47 18.14
CA LEU A 837 5.56 -10.07 16.78
C LEU A 837 4.04 -9.93 16.58
N SER A 838 3.23 -10.78 17.21
CA SER A 838 1.77 -10.68 17.12
C SER A 838 1.27 -9.33 17.64
N ASN A 839 1.80 -8.87 18.77
CA ASN A 839 1.42 -7.60 19.41
C ASN A 839 1.81 -6.33 18.62
N LEU A 840 2.69 -6.43 17.63
CA LEU A 840 3.13 -5.26 16.85
C LEU A 840 2.24 -4.96 15.64
N PHE A 841 1.50 -5.97 15.18
CA PHE A 841 0.63 -5.88 14.01
C PHE A 841 -0.86 -5.98 14.38
N GLU A 842 -1.15 -6.15 15.67
CA GLU A 842 -2.46 -5.92 16.29
C GLU A 842 -2.49 -4.50 16.85
#